data_AF-A0A818R5B9-F1
#
_entry.id   AF-A0A818R5B9-F1
#
_cell.length_a   1.000
_cell.length_b   1.000
_cell.length_c   1.000
_cell.angle_alpha   90.00
_cell.angle_beta   90.00
_cell.angle_gamma   90.00
#
_symmetry.space_group_name_H-M   'P 1'
#
loop_
_entity.id
_entity.type
_entity.pdbx_description
1 polymer ?
#
loop_
_entity_poly.entity_id
_entity_poly.type
_entity_poly.pdbx_seq_one_letter_code
_entity_poly.pdbx_strand_id
1 'polypeptide(L)'
;MASNCELDGDELEAFTLIWLDAEIYGSENKIVQNDLRQLSDDFRTFHNDHDCESFIESLSIDQRVVLITSGRFGREVIPRIHAIEQIYSIYIYCFDKETYEKWAKSYSKINGVITEKTKLIEKIRQNNKKEIFPINIEPLHINVYDNTIDSEFIHSQLLIDYLLKMKINSAIETQILSSCKTKCDKDNLQLETLEKFQQTNSSENSFDFLMKDNVLLKSFAEALQTKNINLLYLFRSFLRYINQQLEQNQCSTSKHVYFSYLIKHEEFEQLKNSIGKFISINTLLLTTCERDRALRALQKVNTLEKILFEIYADPSMNDIKPFAQLKSFHTSINQSQIVFMFGSIFFIENFVQQDDIWICRMNLSSQKHPDLINTFNNIKKEDGDSEIDLLSFANFLARIGKYDDAENYYQYLLRELPLNHEDVHVIFGNLGNVAYLRKDYDRSLEYHLKSIETKKCLLEPNDQRIADSYNCLGIVYFNRNNYRQAIESYEAALNILKLITNNNQPKIAACLSNIGLVYRTEKNYLKALDYYKNVLEIEKKYLSEDHTDLGQTYHTIGALYWCCGYCEEALEYYNLSLENKKRHLSSKPMSSMAMTLENIGLVHENKNDFQEALKYYEAAAPIYRQTLSATHADVLQIENNISRVLSHLEQMETF
;
A
#
# COMPACT_ATOMS: atom_id res chain seq x y z
N MET A 1 -10.28 -56.59 -24.35
CA MET A 1 -10.32 -55.41 -25.24
C MET A 1 -11.56 -54.60 -24.87
N ALA A 2 -11.38 -53.63 -23.98
CA ALA A 2 -12.37 -52.61 -23.65
C ALA A 2 -11.56 -51.34 -23.36
N SER A 3 -11.45 -50.47 -24.35
CA SER A 3 -10.86 -49.14 -24.23
C SER A 3 -11.92 -48.22 -23.65
N ASN A 4 -11.95 -48.10 -22.32
CA ASN A 4 -12.58 -46.97 -21.66
C ASN A 4 -11.65 -45.77 -21.88
N CYS A 5 -12.02 -44.88 -22.80
CA CYS A 5 -11.45 -43.54 -22.84
C CYS A 5 -11.73 -42.87 -21.50
N GLU A 6 -10.65 -42.50 -20.81
CA GLU A 6 -10.68 -41.60 -19.67
C GLU A 6 -11.39 -40.31 -20.08
N LEU A 7 -12.41 -39.94 -19.30
CA LEU A 7 -13.13 -38.68 -19.41
C LEU A 7 -12.20 -37.57 -18.94
N ASP A 8 -11.60 -36.83 -19.88
CA ASP A 8 -10.97 -35.54 -19.61
C ASP A 8 -12.02 -34.57 -19.06
N GLY A 9 -11.82 -34.12 -17.81
CA GLY A 9 -12.70 -33.22 -17.08
C GLY A 9 -12.56 -31.75 -17.52
N ASP A 10 -13.08 -31.42 -18.70
CA ASP A 10 -13.32 -30.02 -19.10
C ASP A 10 -14.69 -29.56 -18.56
N GLU A 11 -14.75 -28.68 -17.55
CA GLU A 11 -16.01 -28.01 -17.16
C GLU A 11 -16.46 -27.05 -18.28
N LEU A 12 -17.65 -27.30 -18.85
CA LEU A 12 -18.29 -26.43 -19.82
C LEU A 12 -19.18 -25.38 -19.13
N GLU A 13 -19.31 -24.19 -19.70
CA GLU A 13 -20.35 -23.24 -19.27
C GLU A 13 -21.73 -23.87 -19.48
N ALA A 14 -22.73 -23.52 -18.66
CA ALA A 14 -24.08 -24.02 -18.88
C ALA A 14 -24.65 -23.43 -20.18
N PHE A 15 -24.96 -24.28 -21.15
CA PHE A 15 -25.61 -23.89 -22.40
C PHE A 15 -26.69 -24.91 -22.79
N THR A 16 -27.75 -24.43 -23.43
CA THR A 16 -28.78 -25.27 -24.05
C THR A 16 -28.32 -25.63 -25.46
N LEU A 17 -28.22 -26.92 -25.74
CA LEU A 17 -27.78 -27.42 -27.05
C LEU A 17 -29.01 -27.83 -27.86
N ILE A 18 -29.23 -27.17 -28.99
CA ILE A 18 -30.37 -27.43 -29.87
C ILE A 18 -29.86 -28.02 -31.18
N TRP A 19 -30.42 -29.15 -31.59
CA TRP A 19 -30.22 -29.69 -32.93
C TRP A 19 -31.52 -29.68 -33.72
N LEU A 20 -31.61 -28.75 -34.66
CA LEU A 20 -32.65 -28.71 -35.67
C LEU A 20 -32.48 -29.88 -36.64
N ASP A 21 -33.58 -30.44 -37.13
CA ASP A 21 -33.55 -31.36 -38.27
C ASP A 21 -32.67 -32.63 -38.07
N ALA A 22 -32.55 -33.09 -36.82
CA ALA A 22 -31.62 -34.14 -36.41
C ALA A 22 -31.88 -35.54 -37.03
N GLU A 23 -33.03 -35.76 -37.67
CA GLU A 23 -33.42 -37.04 -38.30
C GLU A 23 -32.99 -37.18 -39.78
N ILE A 24 -32.53 -36.11 -40.43
CA ILE A 24 -32.29 -36.08 -41.88
C ILE A 24 -31.25 -37.11 -42.38
N TYR A 25 -30.36 -37.62 -41.51
CA TYR A 25 -29.33 -38.61 -41.86
C TYR A 25 -29.42 -39.96 -41.10
N GLY A 26 -30.57 -40.28 -40.49
CA GLY A 26 -30.85 -41.62 -39.97
C GLY A 26 -29.88 -42.13 -38.87
N SER A 27 -29.39 -43.37 -39.00
CA SER A 27 -28.64 -44.09 -37.95
C SER A 27 -27.30 -43.44 -37.57
N GLU A 28 -26.66 -42.70 -38.47
CA GLU A 28 -25.38 -42.03 -38.19
C GLU A 28 -25.56 -40.85 -37.23
N ASN A 29 -26.67 -40.11 -37.32
CA ASN A 29 -26.96 -39.00 -36.42
C ASN A 29 -27.26 -39.45 -34.99
N LYS A 30 -27.80 -40.67 -34.79
CA LYS A 30 -28.09 -41.21 -33.44
C LYS A 30 -26.81 -41.36 -32.60
N ILE A 31 -25.68 -41.67 -33.24
CA ILE A 31 -24.39 -41.78 -32.54
C ILE A 31 -23.92 -40.39 -32.10
N VAL A 32 -24.00 -39.40 -33.00
CA VAL A 32 -23.61 -38.01 -32.70
C VAL A 32 -24.50 -37.41 -31.62
N GLN A 33 -25.82 -37.67 -31.63
CA GLN A 33 -26.73 -37.20 -30.59
C GLN A 33 -26.39 -37.75 -29.20
N ASN A 34 -25.95 -39.02 -29.11
CA ASN A 34 -25.52 -39.59 -27.83
C ASN A 34 -24.24 -38.92 -27.33
N ASP A 35 -23.29 -38.63 -28.21
CA ASP A 35 -22.06 -37.92 -27.87
C ASP A 35 -22.36 -36.45 -27.46
N LEU A 36 -23.33 -35.79 -28.09
CA LEU A 36 -23.75 -34.42 -27.75
C LEU A 36 -24.51 -34.33 -26.41
N ARG A 37 -25.29 -35.36 -26.05
CA ARG A 37 -25.92 -35.47 -24.71
C ARG A 37 -24.91 -35.61 -23.59
N GLN A 38 -23.69 -36.04 -23.87
CA GLN A 38 -22.59 -36.05 -22.91
C GLN A 38 -21.92 -34.67 -22.77
N LEU A 39 -22.18 -33.73 -23.68
CA LEU A 39 -21.61 -32.36 -23.64
C LEU A 39 -22.51 -31.36 -22.92
N SER A 40 -23.83 -31.52 -22.97
CA SER A 40 -24.79 -30.66 -22.27
C SER A 40 -25.97 -31.47 -21.78
N ASP A 41 -26.34 -31.25 -20.52
CA ASP A 41 -27.49 -31.86 -19.87
C ASP A 41 -28.83 -31.38 -20.46
N ASP A 42 -28.86 -30.21 -21.12
CA ASP A 42 -30.03 -29.63 -21.78
C ASP A 42 -29.89 -29.69 -23.31
N PHE A 43 -29.84 -30.92 -23.83
CA PHE A 43 -29.85 -31.21 -25.27
C PHE A 43 -31.28 -31.44 -25.80
N ARG A 44 -31.69 -30.68 -26.81
CA ARG A 44 -33.02 -30.77 -27.44
C ARG A 44 -32.94 -30.91 -28.95
N THR A 45 -33.90 -31.62 -29.53
CA THR A 45 -34.05 -31.77 -30.97
C THR A 45 -35.40 -31.23 -31.42
N PHE A 46 -35.44 -30.48 -32.53
CA PHE A 46 -36.68 -29.98 -33.10
C PHE A 46 -36.78 -30.39 -34.58
N HIS A 47 -37.98 -30.77 -35.00
CA HIS A 47 -38.29 -31.11 -36.40
C HIS A 47 -38.92 -29.95 -37.16
N ASN A 48 -39.49 -28.99 -36.42
CA ASN A 48 -40.20 -27.83 -36.93
C ASN A 48 -39.46 -26.56 -36.52
N ASP A 49 -39.27 -25.65 -37.47
CA ASP A 49 -38.56 -24.39 -37.27
C ASP A 49 -39.33 -23.45 -36.33
N HIS A 50 -40.66 -23.40 -36.43
CA HIS A 50 -41.50 -22.54 -35.59
C HIS A 50 -41.49 -22.92 -34.11
N ASP A 51 -41.42 -24.22 -33.82
CA ASP A 51 -41.36 -24.72 -32.43
C ASP A 51 -39.99 -24.43 -31.80
N CYS A 52 -38.93 -24.50 -32.60
CA CYS A 52 -37.60 -24.11 -32.16
C CYS A 52 -37.50 -22.60 -31.93
N GLU A 53 -38.06 -21.79 -32.83
CA GLU A 53 -38.11 -20.33 -32.70
C GLU A 53 -38.85 -19.92 -31.42
N SER A 54 -40.08 -20.42 -31.24
CA SER A 54 -40.90 -20.14 -30.05
C SER A 54 -40.22 -20.59 -28.76
N PHE A 55 -39.49 -21.72 -28.81
CA PHE A 55 -38.72 -22.20 -27.66
C PHE A 55 -37.57 -21.26 -27.33
N ILE A 56 -36.76 -20.86 -28.31
CA ILE A 56 -35.63 -19.94 -28.07
C ILE A 56 -36.13 -18.59 -27.53
N GLU A 57 -37.25 -18.08 -28.05
CA GLU A 57 -37.88 -16.85 -27.55
C GLU A 57 -38.41 -16.97 -26.12
N SER A 58 -38.77 -18.19 -25.68
CA SER A 58 -39.22 -18.45 -24.31
C SER A 58 -38.08 -18.53 -23.28
N LEU A 59 -36.83 -18.64 -23.74
CA LEU A 59 -35.65 -18.70 -22.87
C LEU A 59 -35.29 -17.31 -22.33
N SER A 60 -34.81 -17.26 -21.09
CA SER A 60 -34.33 -16.01 -20.51
C SER A 60 -33.13 -15.48 -21.31
N ILE A 61 -32.98 -14.16 -21.42
CA ILE A 61 -31.91 -13.50 -22.19
C ILE A 61 -30.51 -13.98 -21.77
N ASP A 62 -30.34 -14.38 -20.50
CA ASP A 62 -29.08 -14.87 -19.95
C ASP A 62 -28.72 -16.32 -20.35
N GLN A 63 -29.64 -17.06 -20.99
CA GLN A 63 -29.38 -18.43 -21.42
C GLN A 63 -28.68 -18.48 -22.78
N ARG A 64 -27.57 -19.22 -22.84
CA ARG A 64 -26.81 -19.40 -24.08
C ARG A 64 -27.31 -20.62 -24.85
N VAL A 65 -27.70 -20.39 -26.10
CA VAL A 65 -28.13 -21.42 -27.03
C VAL A 65 -27.04 -21.72 -28.05
N VAL A 66 -26.66 -22.99 -28.14
CA VAL A 66 -25.80 -23.53 -29.21
C VAL A 66 -26.69 -24.28 -30.19
N LEU A 67 -26.70 -23.87 -31.45
CA LEU A 67 -27.57 -24.43 -32.47
C LEU A 67 -26.80 -25.28 -33.47
N ILE A 68 -27.34 -26.45 -33.81
CA ILE A 68 -26.84 -27.34 -34.87
C ILE A 68 -27.96 -27.52 -35.90
N THR A 69 -27.66 -27.40 -37.19
CA THR A 69 -28.63 -27.62 -38.27
C THR A 69 -27.95 -28.15 -39.54
N SER A 70 -28.68 -28.79 -40.45
CA SER A 70 -28.12 -29.13 -41.77
C SER A 70 -28.00 -27.90 -42.68
N GLY A 71 -27.19 -28.01 -43.74
CA GLY A 71 -26.99 -26.90 -44.68
C GLY A 71 -28.28 -26.45 -45.38
N ARG A 72 -29.15 -27.39 -45.78
CA ARG A 72 -30.40 -27.07 -46.48
C ARG A 72 -31.39 -26.37 -45.53
N PHE A 73 -31.61 -26.94 -44.35
CA PHE A 73 -32.55 -26.39 -43.38
C PHE A 73 -32.03 -25.06 -42.79
N GLY A 74 -30.73 -24.99 -42.50
CA GLY A 74 -30.09 -23.77 -42.04
C GLY A 74 -30.27 -22.58 -42.99
N ARG A 75 -30.30 -22.78 -44.32
CA ARG A 75 -30.55 -21.69 -45.28
C ARG A 75 -31.93 -21.07 -45.15
N GLU A 76 -32.92 -21.82 -44.70
CA GLU A 76 -34.29 -21.35 -44.53
C GLU A 76 -34.47 -20.65 -43.17
N VAL A 77 -33.90 -21.23 -42.10
CA VAL A 77 -34.16 -20.79 -40.72
C VAL A 77 -33.20 -19.70 -40.23
N ILE A 78 -31.89 -19.83 -40.50
CA ILE A 78 -30.87 -18.90 -39.97
C ILE A 78 -31.13 -17.42 -40.30
N PRO A 79 -31.56 -17.04 -41.53
CA PRO A 79 -31.87 -15.65 -41.83
C PRO A 79 -32.88 -15.02 -40.85
N ARG A 80 -33.81 -15.80 -40.29
CA ARG A 80 -34.81 -15.33 -39.33
C ARG A 80 -34.29 -15.29 -37.90
N ILE A 81 -33.53 -16.31 -37.49
CA ILE A 81 -33.18 -16.50 -36.07
C ILE A 81 -31.81 -15.98 -35.67
N HIS A 82 -30.88 -15.77 -36.61
CA HIS A 82 -29.49 -15.40 -36.26
C HIS A 82 -29.37 -14.11 -35.43
N ALA A 83 -30.36 -13.21 -35.52
CA ALA A 83 -30.39 -11.96 -34.78
C ALA A 83 -30.81 -12.13 -33.30
N ILE A 84 -31.39 -13.27 -32.92
CA ILE A 84 -31.86 -13.52 -31.54
C ILE A 84 -30.66 -13.56 -30.58
N GLU A 85 -30.73 -12.81 -29.49
CA GLU A 85 -29.61 -12.59 -28.55
C GLU A 85 -29.14 -13.87 -27.87
N GLN A 86 -30.07 -14.74 -27.47
CA GLN A 86 -29.81 -16.01 -26.80
C GLN A 86 -28.97 -16.97 -27.66
N ILE A 87 -29.01 -16.85 -29.00
CA ILE A 87 -28.21 -17.69 -29.89
C ILE A 87 -26.76 -17.24 -29.83
N TYR A 88 -25.94 -18.04 -29.16
CA TYR A 88 -24.51 -17.81 -28.94
C TYR A 88 -23.67 -18.32 -30.11
N SER A 89 -23.97 -19.52 -30.62
CA SER A 89 -23.23 -20.10 -31.75
C SER A 89 -24.09 -21.04 -32.59
N ILE A 90 -23.80 -21.09 -33.89
CA ILE A 90 -24.47 -21.95 -34.86
C ILE A 90 -23.44 -22.82 -35.59
N TYR A 91 -23.72 -24.11 -35.72
CA TYR A 91 -22.91 -25.08 -36.45
C TYR A 91 -23.71 -25.73 -37.55
N ILE A 92 -23.18 -25.71 -38.78
CA ILE A 92 -23.80 -26.39 -39.91
C ILE A 92 -23.20 -27.78 -40.03
N TYR A 93 -23.98 -28.82 -39.79
CA TYR A 93 -23.53 -30.21 -39.93
C TYR A 93 -24.07 -30.81 -41.23
N CYS A 94 -23.21 -30.96 -42.24
CA CYS A 94 -23.58 -31.53 -43.53
C CYS A 94 -22.39 -32.12 -44.28
N PHE A 95 -22.65 -33.09 -45.16
CA PHE A 95 -21.61 -33.74 -45.98
C PHE A 95 -21.12 -32.89 -47.16
N ASP A 96 -21.94 -31.96 -47.65
CA ASP A 96 -21.62 -31.10 -48.79
C ASP A 96 -21.09 -29.72 -48.33
N LYS A 97 -19.81 -29.68 -47.93
CA LYS A 97 -19.21 -28.46 -47.38
C LYS A 97 -19.12 -27.32 -48.40
N GLU A 98 -18.74 -27.63 -49.64
CA GLU A 98 -18.44 -26.63 -50.67
C GLU A 98 -19.65 -25.75 -51.01
N THR A 99 -20.84 -26.36 -51.03
CA THR A 99 -22.09 -25.67 -51.34
C THR A 99 -22.50 -24.67 -50.26
N TYR A 100 -22.24 -24.95 -48.98
CA TYR A 100 -22.72 -24.14 -47.86
C TYR A 100 -21.66 -23.22 -47.24
N GLU A 101 -20.38 -23.45 -47.48
CA GLU A 101 -19.30 -22.69 -46.82
C GLU A 101 -19.28 -21.20 -47.19
N LYS A 102 -19.59 -20.84 -48.45
CA LYS A 102 -19.69 -19.43 -48.85
C LYS A 102 -20.86 -18.71 -48.20
N TRP A 103 -22.00 -19.39 -48.06
CA TRP A 103 -23.19 -18.85 -47.41
C TRP A 103 -23.01 -18.77 -45.89
N ALA A 104 -22.41 -19.78 -45.26
CA ALA A 104 -22.14 -19.78 -43.82
C ALA A 104 -21.31 -18.56 -43.39
N LYS A 105 -20.35 -18.13 -44.22
CA LYS A 105 -19.50 -16.97 -43.97
C LYS A 105 -20.23 -15.62 -43.96
N SER A 106 -21.47 -15.54 -44.45
CA SER A 106 -22.24 -14.29 -44.40
C SER A 106 -22.89 -14.02 -43.04
N TYR A 107 -22.77 -14.94 -42.07
CA TYR A 107 -23.34 -14.80 -40.73
C TYR A 107 -22.26 -14.94 -39.66
N SER A 108 -22.14 -13.94 -38.79
CA SER A 108 -21.11 -13.89 -37.73
C SER A 108 -21.25 -14.99 -36.68
N LYS A 109 -22.47 -15.47 -36.42
CA LYS A 109 -22.75 -16.51 -35.43
C LYS A 109 -22.50 -17.94 -35.94
N ILE A 110 -22.22 -18.14 -37.23
CA ILE A 110 -21.93 -19.47 -37.77
C ILE A 110 -20.44 -19.80 -37.60
N ASN A 111 -20.14 -20.75 -36.70
CA ASN A 111 -18.78 -21.19 -36.36
C ASN A 111 -18.23 -22.28 -37.30
N GLY A 112 -18.93 -22.52 -38.40
CA GLY A 112 -18.43 -23.26 -39.57
C GLY A 112 -19.37 -24.34 -40.09
N VAL A 113 -19.01 -24.84 -41.27
CA VAL A 113 -19.62 -26.01 -41.90
C VAL A 113 -18.75 -27.23 -41.62
N ILE A 114 -19.32 -28.24 -40.99
CA ILE A 114 -18.62 -29.38 -40.40
C ILE A 114 -19.15 -30.66 -41.01
N THR A 115 -18.22 -31.49 -41.51
CA THR A 115 -18.50 -32.75 -42.19
C THR A 115 -18.23 -33.98 -41.31
N GLU A 116 -17.43 -33.82 -40.26
CA GLU A 116 -16.97 -34.91 -39.39
C GLU A 116 -17.48 -34.71 -37.96
N LYS A 117 -18.00 -35.78 -37.35
CA LYS A 117 -18.57 -35.73 -36.00
C LYS A 117 -17.58 -35.34 -34.91
N THR A 118 -16.33 -35.82 -34.99
CA THR A 118 -15.28 -35.54 -33.99
C THR A 118 -14.95 -34.05 -33.98
N LYS A 119 -14.83 -33.45 -35.17
CA LYS A 119 -14.63 -32.01 -35.34
C LYS A 119 -15.80 -31.16 -34.84
N LEU A 120 -17.03 -31.67 -34.91
CA LEU A 120 -18.22 -30.97 -34.37
C LEU A 120 -18.14 -30.89 -32.85
N ILE A 121 -17.92 -32.03 -32.20
CA ILE A 121 -17.82 -32.14 -30.74
C ILE A 121 -16.64 -31.32 -30.22
N GLU A 122 -15.47 -31.43 -30.85
CA GLU A 122 -14.28 -30.66 -30.48
C GLU A 122 -14.52 -29.15 -30.58
N LYS A 123 -15.15 -28.68 -31.66
CA LYS A 123 -15.46 -27.25 -31.83
C LYS A 123 -16.50 -26.74 -30.83
N ILE A 124 -17.54 -27.53 -30.53
CA ILE A 124 -18.53 -27.14 -29.51
C ILE A 124 -17.86 -27.09 -28.14
N ARG A 125 -17.02 -28.07 -27.81
CA ARG A 125 -16.27 -28.12 -26.56
C ARG A 125 -15.34 -26.90 -26.45
N GLN A 126 -14.52 -26.64 -27.47
CA GLN A 126 -13.59 -25.49 -27.50
C GLN A 126 -14.29 -24.15 -27.32
N ASN A 127 -15.44 -23.94 -27.97
CA ASN A 127 -16.14 -22.66 -27.92
C ASN A 127 -16.99 -22.43 -26.66
N ASN A 128 -17.26 -23.47 -25.87
CA ASN A 128 -18.08 -23.42 -24.66
C ASN A 128 -17.34 -23.88 -23.40
N LYS A 129 -16.00 -23.96 -23.43
CA LYS A 129 -15.18 -24.14 -22.22
C LYS A 129 -15.49 -23.00 -21.25
N LYS A 130 -15.70 -23.34 -19.98
CA LYS A 130 -15.92 -22.38 -18.89
C LYS A 130 -14.64 -21.56 -18.71
N GLU A 131 -14.53 -20.45 -19.41
CA GLU A 131 -13.45 -19.49 -19.20
C GLU A 131 -13.74 -18.75 -17.89
N ILE A 132 -13.21 -19.29 -16.78
CA ILE A 132 -13.10 -18.54 -15.52
C ILE A 132 -12.13 -17.39 -15.80
N PHE A 133 -12.67 -16.25 -16.23
CA PHE A 133 -11.99 -14.99 -16.00
C PHE A 133 -12.28 -14.59 -14.56
N PRO A 134 -11.26 -14.53 -13.67
CA PRO A 134 -11.27 -13.46 -12.71
C PRO A 134 -11.02 -12.19 -13.52
N ILE A 135 -12.07 -11.64 -14.13
CA ILE A 135 -12.07 -10.20 -14.36
C ILE A 135 -11.85 -9.64 -12.96
N ASN A 136 -10.81 -8.84 -12.75
CA ASN A 136 -10.76 -7.98 -11.57
C ASN A 136 -11.99 -7.06 -11.70
N ILE A 137 -13.14 -7.51 -11.19
CA ILE A 137 -14.41 -6.77 -11.15
C ILE A 137 -14.30 -5.65 -10.11
N GLU A 138 -13.23 -5.65 -9.33
CA GLU A 138 -12.95 -4.63 -8.34
C GLU A 138 -12.03 -3.54 -8.88
N PRO A 139 -12.19 -2.30 -8.41
CA PRO A 139 -11.37 -1.20 -8.85
C PRO A 139 -9.87 -1.50 -8.68
N LEU A 140 -9.12 -1.44 -9.76
CA LEU A 140 -7.67 -1.53 -9.74
C LEU A 140 -7.13 -0.28 -9.02
N HIS A 141 -6.78 -0.44 -7.74
CA HIS A 141 -6.13 0.63 -6.99
C HIS A 141 -4.69 0.81 -7.48
N ILE A 142 -4.51 1.80 -8.35
CA ILE A 142 -3.22 2.22 -8.87
C ILE A 142 -2.75 3.42 -8.05
N ASN A 143 -1.67 3.25 -7.30
CA ASN A 143 -0.98 4.38 -6.69
C ASN A 143 0.09 4.91 -7.66
N VAL A 144 0.08 6.22 -7.93
CA VAL A 144 1.02 6.89 -8.83
C VAL A 144 2.13 7.60 -8.04
N TYR A 145 3.38 7.44 -8.45
CA TYR A 145 4.53 8.08 -7.82
C TYR A 145 5.01 9.31 -8.60
N ASP A 146 5.11 10.44 -7.93
CA ASP A 146 6.01 11.53 -8.35
C ASP A 146 7.39 11.37 -7.69
N ASN A 147 8.39 12.11 -8.17
CA ASN A 147 9.74 12.18 -7.54
C ASN A 147 9.73 12.74 -6.09
N THR A 148 8.55 13.01 -5.52
CA THR A 148 8.33 13.38 -4.14
C THR A 148 7.81 12.18 -3.34
N ILE A 149 8.39 11.96 -2.17
CA ILE A 149 8.09 10.84 -1.27
C ILE A 149 6.60 10.81 -0.90
N ASP A 150 5.81 9.93 -1.51
CA ASP A 150 4.44 9.64 -1.08
C ASP A 150 4.47 8.73 0.16
N SER A 151 4.16 9.30 1.33
CA SER A 151 4.17 8.60 2.61
C SER A 151 3.17 7.44 2.66
N GLU A 152 2.04 7.55 1.95
CA GLU A 152 0.98 6.55 1.98
C GLU A 152 1.41 5.25 1.31
N PHE A 153 2.19 5.35 0.24
CA PHE A 153 2.78 4.19 -0.42
C PHE A 153 3.79 3.47 0.46
N ILE A 154 4.68 4.22 1.12
CA ILE A 154 5.68 3.65 2.02
C ILE A 154 5.00 2.86 3.12
N HIS A 155 3.97 3.45 3.73
CA HIS A 155 3.20 2.79 4.77
C HIS A 155 2.54 1.50 4.27
N SER A 156 2.02 1.50 3.04
CA SER A 156 1.40 0.33 2.43
C SER A 156 2.41 -0.80 2.17
N GLN A 157 3.58 -0.47 1.62
CA GLN A 157 4.65 -1.46 1.37
C GLN A 157 5.23 -2.02 2.66
N LEU A 158 5.44 -1.16 3.66
CA LEU A 158 5.89 -1.60 4.98
C LEU A 158 4.85 -2.48 5.67
N LEU A 159 3.57 -2.09 5.65
CA LEU A 159 2.51 -2.89 6.27
C LEU A 159 2.52 -4.32 5.75
N ILE A 160 2.65 -4.46 4.43
CA ILE A 160 2.78 -5.75 3.75
C ILE A 160 4.04 -6.52 4.21
N ASP A 161 5.21 -5.88 4.26
CA ASP A 161 6.46 -6.52 4.71
C ASP A 161 6.36 -7.00 6.17
N TYR A 162 5.73 -6.19 7.04
CA TYR A 162 5.50 -6.59 8.43
C TYR A 162 4.58 -7.79 8.52
N LEU A 163 3.45 -7.76 7.82
CA LEU A 163 2.48 -8.88 7.80
C LEU A 163 3.12 -10.19 7.35
N LEU A 164 4.01 -10.15 6.34
CA LEU A 164 4.74 -11.33 5.84
C LEU A 164 5.69 -11.93 6.90
N LYS A 165 6.28 -11.09 7.76
CA LYS A 165 7.24 -11.50 8.79
C LYS A 165 6.61 -11.84 10.14
N MET A 166 5.31 -11.62 10.31
CA MET A 166 4.65 -11.85 11.60
C MET A 166 4.62 -13.33 11.99
N LYS A 167 4.74 -13.59 13.30
CA LYS A 167 4.50 -14.91 13.88
C LYS A 167 3.02 -15.31 13.75
N ILE A 168 2.79 -16.59 13.47
CA ILE A 168 1.44 -17.16 13.46
C ILE A 168 1.09 -17.55 14.90
N ASN A 169 0.04 -16.96 15.44
CA ASN A 169 -0.49 -17.28 16.78
C ASN A 169 -2.00 -17.44 16.68
N SER A 170 -2.47 -18.68 16.80
CA SER A 170 -3.87 -19.07 16.61
C SER A 170 -4.81 -18.50 17.68
N ALA A 171 -4.34 -18.26 18.90
CA ALA A 171 -5.17 -17.67 19.96
C ALA A 171 -5.56 -16.23 19.63
N ILE A 172 -4.58 -15.42 19.19
CA ILE A 172 -4.77 -14.02 18.80
C ILE A 172 -5.75 -13.91 17.62
N GLU A 173 -5.64 -14.83 16.66
CA GLU A 173 -6.53 -14.87 15.50
C GLU A 173 -8.00 -15.05 15.90
N THR A 174 -8.29 -16.00 16.78
CA THR A 174 -9.68 -16.26 17.21
C THR A 174 -10.33 -15.06 17.93
N GLN A 175 -9.54 -14.25 18.64
CA GLN A 175 -10.03 -13.10 19.38
C GLN A 175 -10.19 -11.85 18.50
N ILE A 176 -9.29 -11.64 17.52
CA ILE A 176 -9.49 -10.60 16.50
C ILE A 176 -10.71 -10.94 15.64
N LEU A 177 -10.89 -12.22 15.31
CA LEU A 177 -12.03 -12.70 14.53
C LEU A 177 -13.36 -12.50 15.28
N SER A 178 -13.42 -12.84 16.58
CA SER A 178 -14.60 -12.55 17.41
C SER A 178 -14.86 -11.05 17.57
N SER A 179 -13.82 -10.23 17.67
CA SER A 179 -13.93 -8.76 17.72
C SER A 179 -14.41 -8.15 16.39
N CYS A 180 -14.05 -8.76 15.26
CA CYS A 180 -14.56 -8.36 13.94
C CYS A 180 -16.06 -8.72 13.81
N LYS A 181 -16.48 -9.89 14.33
CA LYS A 181 -17.89 -10.32 14.35
C LYS A 181 -18.79 -9.35 15.13
N THR A 182 -18.34 -8.87 16.27
CA THR A 182 -19.15 -7.93 17.08
C THR A 182 -19.28 -6.54 16.46
N LYS A 183 -18.38 -6.16 15.55
CA LYS A 183 -18.41 -4.88 14.82
C LYS A 183 -19.11 -4.96 13.47
N CYS A 184 -19.29 -6.16 12.89
CA CYS A 184 -19.85 -6.36 11.57
C CYS A 184 -21.30 -6.84 11.65
N ASP A 185 -22.27 -5.92 11.60
CA ASP A 185 -23.70 -6.26 11.62
C ASP A 185 -24.27 -6.73 10.25
N LYS A 186 -23.46 -6.83 9.18
CA LYS A 186 -24.00 -7.02 7.81
C LYS A 186 -23.37 -8.06 6.88
N ASP A 187 -22.18 -8.63 7.14
CA ASP A 187 -21.56 -9.61 6.23
C ASP A 187 -20.99 -10.85 6.96
N ASN A 188 -21.88 -11.73 7.43
CA ASN A 188 -21.48 -13.00 8.06
C ASN A 188 -20.73 -13.94 7.10
N LEU A 189 -20.92 -13.82 5.79
CA LEU A 189 -20.34 -14.73 4.80
C LEU A 189 -18.80 -14.67 4.75
N GLN A 190 -18.21 -13.46 4.82
CA GLN A 190 -16.76 -13.28 4.70
C GLN A 190 -16.02 -13.86 5.91
N LEU A 191 -16.56 -13.64 7.10
CA LEU A 191 -16.00 -14.14 8.36
C LEU A 191 -16.17 -15.66 8.49
N GLU A 192 -17.31 -16.22 8.04
CA GLU A 192 -17.53 -17.68 8.00
C GLU A 192 -16.58 -18.38 7.01
N THR A 193 -16.32 -17.80 5.83
CA THR A 193 -15.36 -18.35 4.86
C THR A 193 -13.94 -18.30 5.41
N LEU A 194 -13.58 -17.23 6.11
CA LEU A 194 -12.27 -17.10 6.74
C LEU A 194 -12.09 -18.10 7.90
N GLU A 195 -13.14 -18.38 8.69
CA GLU A 195 -13.14 -19.43 9.71
C GLU A 195 -12.97 -20.82 9.10
N LYS A 196 -13.71 -21.14 8.03
CA LYS A 196 -13.57 -22.40 7.31
C LYS A 196 -12.15 -22.57 6.78
N PHE A 197 -11.60 -21.53 6.16
CA PHE A 197 -10.22 -21.52 5.68
C PHE A 197 -9.21 -21.78 6.81
N GLN A 198 -9.36 -21.10 7.95
CA GLN A 198 -8.49 -21.27 9.12
C GLN A 198 -8.61 -22.67 9.74
N GLN A 199 -9.80 -23.26 9.77
CA GLN A 199 -10.01 -24.65 10.22
C GLN A 199 -9.39 -25.67 9.26
N THR A 200 -9.39 -25.38 7.95
CA THR A 200 -8.82 -26.26 6.91
C THR A 200 -7.30 -26.15 6.74
N ASN A 201 -6.64 -25.15 7.35
CA ASN A 201 -5.19 -24.89 7.25
C ASN A 201 -4.29 -25.91 7.98
N SER A 202 -4.70 -27.17 8.01
CA SER A 202 -3.92 -28.31 8.49
C SER A 202 -3.35 -29.21 7.38
N SER A 203 -3.41 -28.81 6.09
CA SER A 203 -2.77 -29.60 5.01
C SER A 203 -2.38 -28.80 3.77
N GLU A 204 -1.35 -29.29 3.07
CA GLU A 204 -0.58 -28.69 1.96
C GLU A 204 -1.35 -28.35 0.66
N ASN A 205 -2.68 -28.43 0.60
CA ASN A 205 -3.49 -28.24 -0.62
C ASN A 205 -4.37 -26.96 -0.61
N SER A 206 -3.87 -25.87 -0.03
CA SER A 206 -4.67 -24.65 0.20
C SER A 206 -4.80 -23.74 -1.01
N PHE A 207 -3.82 -23.61 -1.91
CA PHE A 207 -3.86 -22.66 -3.05
C PHE A 207 -5.00 -22.95 -4.06
N ASP A 208 -5.27 -24.22 -4.37
CA ASP A 208 -6.31 -24.61 -5.34
C ASP A 208 -7.71 -24.32 -4.80
N PHE A 209 -7.94 -24.56 -3.51
CA PHE A 209 -9.19 -24.18 -2.83
C PHE A 209 -9.35 -22.66 -2.82
N LEU A 210 -8.25 -21.94 -2.61
CA LEU A 210 -8.16 -20.49 -2.54
C LEU A 210 -8.47 -19.78 -3.86
N MET A 211 -7.86 -20.26 -4.95
CA MET A 211 -8.06 -19.70 -6.29
C MET A 211 -9.41 -20.12 -6.89
N LYS A 212 -10.05 -21.16 -6.33
CA LYS A 212 -11.41 -21.57 -6.68
C LYS A 212 -12.47 -20.85 -5.83
N ASP A 213 -12.15 -20.48 -4.59
CA ASP A 213 -13.06 -19.73 -3.72
C ASP A 213 -12.98 -18.23 -3.99
N ASN A 214 -13.76 -17.80 -4.98
CA ASN A 214 -13.91 -16.39 -5.34
C ASN A 214 -14.28 -15.50 -4.14
N VAL A 215 -14.94 -16.01 -3.11
CA VAL A 215 -15.38 -15.20 -1.96
C VAL A 215 -14.19 -14.79 -1.09
N LEU A 216 -13.24 -15.71 -0.85
CA LEU A 216 -12.08 -15.45 -0.01
C LEU A 216 -11.07 -14.52 -0.69
N LEU A 217 -10.82 -14.73 -2.00
CA LEU A 217 -10.01 -13.82 -2.81
C LEU A 217 -10.61 -12.41 -2.87
N LYS A 218 -11.93 -12.32 -3.06
CA LYS A 218 -12.65 -11.05 -3.05
C LYS A 218 -12.53 -10.35 -1.69
N SER A 219 -12.76 -11.07 -0.61
CA SER A 219 -12.65 -10.51 0.75
C SER A 219 -11.22 -10.03 1.06
N PHE A 220 -10.21 -10.74 0.56
CA PHE A 220 -8.82 -10.32 0.70
C PHE A 220 -8.51 -9.07 -0.14
N ALA A 221 -9.01 -9.01 -1.38
CA ALA A 221 -8.86 -7.84 -2.25
C ALA A 221 -9.58 -6.61 -1.67
N GLU A 222 -10.79 -6.78 -1.13
CA GLU A 222 -11.52 -5.75 -0.38
C GLU A 222 -10.73 -5.29 0.86
N ALA A 223 -10.09 -6.19 1.61
CA ALA A 223 -9.27 -5.83 2.77
C ALA A 223 -8.07 -4.97 2.39
N LEU A 224 -7.42 -5.27 1.25
CA LEU A 224 -6.33 -4.46 0.69
C LEU A 224 -6.82 -3.08 0.22
N GLN A 225 -7.97 -3.02 -0.45
CA GLN A 225 -8.57 -1.78 -0.94
C GLN A 225 -9.03 -0.87 0.19
N THR A 226 -9.75 -1.43 1.17
CA THR A 226 -10.23 -0.71 2.35
C THR A 226 -9.11 -0.41 3.35
N LYS A 227 -7.91 -0.96 3.13
CA LYS A 227 -6.75 -0.87 4.04
C LYS A 227 -7.13 -1.29 5.46
N ASN A 228 -8.01 -2.28 5.59
CA ASN A 228 -8.50 -2.76 6.88
C ASN A 228 -7.41 -3.61 7.55
N ILE A 229 -6.67 -3.00 8.47
CA ILE A 229 -5.51 -3.60 9.14
C ILE A 229 -5.88 -4.90 9.88
N ASN A 230 -7.06 -4.98 10.50
CA ASN A 230 -7.49 -6.17 11.21
C ASN A 230 -7.75 -7.34 10.26
N LEU A 231 -8.43 -7.09 9.13
CA LEU A 231 -8.63 -8.11 8.11
C LEU A 231 -7.30 -8.53 7.47
N LEU A 232 -6.42 -7.57 7.15
CA LEU A 232 -5.09 -7.86 6.60
C LEU A 232 -4.24 -8.68 7.56
N TYR A 233 -4.32 -8.42 8.86
CA TYR A 233 -3.71 -9.24 9.90
C TYR A 233 -4.26 -10.68 9.89
N LEU A 234 -5.57 -10.86 9.76
CA LEU A 234 -6.18 -12.19 9.68
C LEU A 234 -5.76 -12.94 8.40
N PHE A 235 -5.54 -12.21 7.30
CA PHE A 235 -5.03 -12.74 6.03
C PHE A 235 -3.50 -12.92 5.99
N ARG A 236 -2.74 -12.61 7.04
CA ARG A 236 -1.26 -12.65 6.97
C ARG A 236 -0.68 -14.04 6.67
N SER A 237 -1.30 -15.10 7.17
CA SER A 237 -0.87 -16.48 6.87
C SER A 237 -1.08 -16.84 5.41
N PHE A 238 -2.22 -16.39 4.85
CA PHE A 238 -2.54 -16.48 3.43
C PHE A 238 -1.53 -15.66 2.59
N LEU A 239 -1.22 -14.44 3.03
CA LEU A 239 -0.24 -13.53 2.42
C LEU A 239 1.14 -14.18 2.31
N ARG A 240 1.62 -14.75 3.42
CA ARG A 240 2.92 -15.44 3.52
C ARG A 240 2.97 -16.67 2.62
N TYR A 241 1.89 -17.43 2.56
CA TYR A 241 1.79 -18.60 1.70
C TYR A 241 1.85 -18.24 0.21
N ILE A 242 1.08 -17.23 -0.24
CA ILE A 242 1.16 -16.73 -1.63
C ILE A 242 2.59 -16.28 -1.95
N ASN A 243 3.23 -15.54 -1.04
CA ASN A 243 4.61 -15.12 -1.22
C ASN A 243 5.56 -16.29 -1.45
N GLN A 244 5.51 -17.30 -0.58
CA GLN A 244 6.35 -18.48 -0.69
C GLN A 244 6.11 -19.24 -2.00
N GLN A 245 4.85 -19.39 -2.41
CA GLN A 245 4.52 -20.07 -3.67
C GLN A 245 5.02 -19.32 -4.90
N LEU A 246 4.90 -17.99 -4.91
CA LEU A 246 5.42 -17.17 -6.01
C LEU A 246 6.96 -17.17 -6.04
N GLU A 247 7.63 -17.13 -4.88
CA GLU A 247 9.09 -17.24 -4.79
C GLU A 247 9.60 -18.60 -5.28
N GLN A 248 8.96 -19.70 -4.86
CA GLN A 248 9.33 -21.06 -5.28
C GLN A 248 9.15 -21.27 -6.78
N ASN A 249 8.15 -20.62 -7.39
CA ASN A 249 7.82 -20.76 -8.81
C ASN A 249 8.22 -19.52 -9.63
N GLN A 250 9.17 -18.73 -9.14
CA GLN A 250 9.60 -17.49 -9.76
C GLN A 250 9.99 -17.71 -11.24
N CYS A 251 9.50 -16.84 -12.12
CA CYS A 251 9.83 -16.95 -13.54
C CYS A 251 11.35 -16.84 -13.77
N SER A 252 11.93 -17.77 -14.53
CA SER A 252 13.36 -17.77 -14.88
C SER A 252 13.69 -16.96 -16.14
N THR A 253 12.68 -16.59 -16.93
CA THR A 253 12.81 -15.90 -18.21
C THR A 253 11.89 -14.71 -18.25
N SER A 254 12.31 -13.64 -18.94
CA SER A 254 11.50 -12.45 -19.14
C SER A 254 10.16 -12.80 -19.76
N LYS A 255 9.09 -12.18 -19.25
CA LYS A 255 7.72 -12.43 -19.68
C LYS A 255 7.13 -11.18 -20.28
N HIS A 256 6.39 -11.38 -21.36
CA HIS A 256 5.56 -10.35 -21.95
C HIS A 256 4.10 -10.75 -21.74
N VAL A 257 3.38 -9.95 -20.96
CA VAL A 257 2.06 -10.32 -20.43
C VAL A 257 1.06 -9.20 -20.59
N TYR A 258 -0.21 -9.57 -20.60
CA TYR A 258 -1.33 -8.71 -20.87
C TYR A 258 -2.39 -8.85 -19.79
N PHE A 259 -3.01 -7.74 -19.41
CA PHE A 259 -4.27 -7.75 -18.68
C PHE A 259 -5.19 -6.63 -19.17
N SER A 260 -6.48 -6.86 -19.04
CA SER A 260 -7.50 -5.94 -19.52
C SER A 260 -8.27 -5.34 -18.34
N TYR A 261 -8.62 -4.07 -18.46
CA TYR A 261 -9.33 -3.35 -17.41
C TYR A 261 -10.26 -2.30 -18.01
N LEU A 262 -11.44 -2.16 -17.40
CA LEU A 262 -12.42 -1.14 -17.75
C LEU A 262 -12.35 -0.05 -16.68
N ILE A 263 -12.06 1.18 -17.10
CA ILE A 263 -11.80 2.28 -16.17
C ILE A 263 -12.74 3.46 -16.45
N LYS A 264 -13.06 4.24 -15.41
CA LYS A 264 -13.78 5.50 -15.57
C LYS A 264 -12.86 6.53 -16.23
N HIS A 265 -13.46 7.44 -17.00
CA HIS A 265 -12.71 8.46 -17.72
C HIS A 265 -11.83 9.35 -16.81
N GLU A 266 -12.30 9.71 -15.60
CA GLU A 266 -11.53 10.50 -14.64
C GLU A 266 -10.25 9.78 -14.16
N GLU A 267 -10.39 8.50 -13.80
CA GLU A 267 -9.28 7.64 -13.36
C GLU A 267 -8.31 7.35 -14.52
N PHE A 268 -8.83 7.23 -15.75
CA PHE A 268 -8.01 7.11 -16.96
C PHE A 268 -7.11 8.33 -17.16
N GLU A 269 -7.67 9.54 -17.07
CA GLU A 269 -6.88 10.76 -17.26
C GLU A 269 -5.80 10.92 -16.17
N GLN A 270 -6.07 10.51 -14.92
CA GLN A 270 -5.05 10.45 -13.87
C GLN A 270 -3.92 9.47 -14.24
N LEU A 271 -4.28 8.26 -14.69
CA LEU A 271 -3.30 7.26 -15.10
C LEU A 271 -2.47 7.72 -16.30
N LYS A 272 -3.10 8.40 -17.27
CA LYS A 272 -2.44 8.95 -18.46
C LYS A 272 -1.50 10.11 -18.13
N ASN A 273 -1.83 10.94 -17.13
CA ASN A 273 -0.93 11.97 -16.59
C ASN A 273 0.27 11.39 -15.83
N SER A 274 0.32 10.07 -15.67
CA SER A 274 1.38 9.33 -14.96
C SER A 274 2.40 8.69 -15.91
N ILE A 275 2.42 9.08 -17.19
CA ILE A 275 3.47 8.67 -18.13
C ILE A 275 4.84 9.11 -17.61
N GLY A 276 5.82 8.20 -17.65
CA GLY A 276 7.16 8.43 -17.11
C GLY A 276 7.24 8.33 -15.59
N LYS A 277 6.17 7.91 -14.92
CA LYS A 277 6.10 7.69 -13.47
C LYS A 277 6.04 6.19 -13.15
N PHE A 278 6.33 5.89 -11.89
CA PHE A 278 6.12 4.55 -11.35
C PHE A 278 4.69 4.43 -10.81
N ILE A 279 4.14 3.22 -10.82
CA ILE A 279 2.87 2.88 -10.19
C ILE A 279 3.01 1.60 -9.35
N SER A 280 2.18 1.45 -8.31
CA SER A 280 2.02 0.16 -7.62
C SER A 280 0.60 -0.32 -7.76
N ILE A 281 0.47 -1.62 -7.98
CA ILE A 281 -0.81 -2.30 -7.97
C ILE A 281 -0.92 -3.05 -6.64
N ASN A 282 -1.80 -2.58 -5.77
CA ASN A 282 -1.97 -3.10 -4.40
C ASN A 282 -2.97 -4.27 -4.35
N THR A 283 -3.01 -5.09 -5.39
CA THR A 283 -3.83 -6.30 -5.50
C THR A 283 -3.00 -7.41 -6.14
N LEU A 284 -3.48 -8.65 -6.05
CA LEU A 284 -2.88 -9.76 -6.79
C LEU A 284 -3.16 -9.56 -8.28
N LEU A 285 -2.12 -9.32 -9.08
CA LEU A 285 -2.30 -9.02 -10.51
C LEU A 285 -2.22 -10.31 -11.33
N LEU A 286 -3.37 -10.73 -11.85
CA LEU A 286 -3.50 -11.88 -12.74
C LEU A 286 -3.37 -11.40 -14.20
N THR A 287 -2.44 -12.00 -14.93
CA THR A 287 -2.10 -11.63 -16.31
C THR A 287 -2.02 -12.86 -17.21
N THR A 288 -2.02 -12.67 -18.53
CA THR A 288 -1.86 -13.76 -19.51
C THR A 288 -0.78 -13.46 -20.54
N CYS A 289 -0.10 -14.48 -21.04
CA CYS A 289 0.81 -14.35 -22.19
C CYS A 289 0.07 -14.20 -23.54
N GLU A 290 -1.25 -14.41 -23.57
CA GLU A 290 -2.06 -14.41 -24.81
C GLU A 290 -2.80 -13.08 -24.98
N ARG A 291 -2.30 -12.23 -25.89
CA ARG A 291 -2.89 -10.91 -26.19
C ARG A 291 -4.37 -11.01 -26.59
N ASP A 292 -4.71 -11.93 -27.48
CA ASP A 292 -6.09 -12.08 -27.99
C ASP A 292 -7.06 -12.52 -26.89
N ARG A 293 -6.59 -13.29 -25.91
CA ARG A 293 -7.39 -13.66 -24.73
C ARG A 293 -7.68 -12.43 -23.88
N ALA A 294 -6.70 -11.58 -23.62
CA ALA A 294 -6.92 -10.34 -22.88
C ALA A 294 -7.91 -9.41 -23.61
N LEU A 295 -7.76 -9.24 -24.93
CA LEU A 295 -8.64 -8.39 -25.73
C LEU A 295 -10.11 -8.86 -25.74
N ARG A 296 -10.37 -10.18 -25.77
CA ARG A 296 -11.74 -10.73 -25.68
C ARG A 296 -12.48 -10.29 -24.40
N ALA A 297 -11.76 -10.05 -23.30
CA ALA A 297 -12.36 -9.60 -22.04
C ALA A 297 -12.97 -8.18 -22.12
N LEU A 298 -12.52 -7.33 -23.06
CA LEU A 298 -12.96 -5.93 -23.19
C LEU A 298 -14.23 -5.74 -24.03
N GLN A 299 -14.73 -6.80 -24.69
CA GLN A 299 -15.78 -6.69 -25.72
C GLN A 299 -17.21 -6.48 -25.16
N LYS A 300 -17.41 -6.48 -23.84
CA LYS A 300 -18.75 -6.59 -23.23
C LYS A 300 -19.39 -5.28 -22.73
N VAL A 301 -18.70 -4.14 -22.73
CA VAL A 301 -19.20 -2.90 -22.09
C VAL A 301 -18.84 -1.65 -22.90
N ASN A 302 -19.82 -0.79 -23.19
CA ASN A 302 -19.67 0.41 -24.05
C ASN A 302 -19.49 1.74 -23.29
N THR A 303 -19.64 1.78 -21.97
CA THR A 303 -19.68 3.05 -21.20
C THR A 303 -18.36 3.43 -20.51
N LEU A 304 -17.35 2.56 -20.53
CA LEU A 304 -16.07 2.72 -19.83
C LEU A 304 -14.90 2.73 -20.83
N GLU A 305 -13.81 3.40 -20.47
CA GLU A 305 -12.58 3.38 -21.25
C GLU A 305 -11.97 1.97 -21.19
N LYS A 306 -11.66 1.40 -22.35
CA LYS A 306 -11.08 0.07 -22.48
C LYS A 306 -9.57 0.17 -22.48
N ILE A 307 -8.92 -0.40 -21.47
CA ILE A 307 -7.46 -0.42 -21.39
C ILE A 307 -6.93 -1.85 -21.47
N LEU A 308 -5.97 -2.04 -22.36
CA LEU A 308 -5.08 -3.19 -22.39
C LEU A 308 -3.73 -2.77 -21.81
N PHE A 309 -3.33 -3.38 -20.71
CA PHE A 309 -1.98 -3.22 -20.17
C PHE A 309 -1.05 -4.24 -20.81
N GLU A 310 0.06 -3.77 -21.34
CA GLU A 310 1.14 -4.54 -21.94
C GLU A 310 2.37 -4.41 -21.01
N ILE A 311 2.68 -5.50 -20.31
CA ILE A 311 3.72 -5.52 -19.27
C ILE A 311 4.90 -6.35 -19.73
N TYR A 312 6.09 -5.75 -19.70
CA TYR A 312 7.35 -6.46 -19.81
C TYR A 312 7.93 -6.69 -18.40
N ALA A 313 8.12 -7.96 -18.04
CA ALA A 313 8.60 -8.37 -16.73
C ALA A 313 9.93 -9.12 -16.84
N ASP A 314 11.00 -8.50 -16.35
CA ASP A 314 12.34 -9.08 -16.29
C ASP A 314 12.64 -9.63 -14.88
N PRO A 315 12.76 -10.96 -14.71
CA PRO A 315 13.04 -11.56 -13.41
C PRO A 315 14.49 -11.38 -12.94
N SER A 316 15.41 -10.91 -13.79
CA SER A 316 16.82 -10.71 -13.43
C SER A 316 17.07 -9.44 -12.59
N MET A 317 16.06 -8.59 -12.43
CA MET A 317 16.18 -7.38 -11.64
C MET A 317 16.20 -7.67 -10.13
N ASN A 318 17.15 -7.06 -9.43
CA ASN A 318 17.25 -7.17 -7.96
C ASN A 318 16.04 -6.50 -7.29
N ASP A 319 15.64 -6.97 -6.10
CA ASP A 319 14.62 -6.33 -5.25
C ASP A 319 13.19 -6.20 -5.83
N ILE A 320 12.89 -6.91 -6.92
CA ILE A 320 11.50 -7.03 -7.40
C ILE A 320 10.70 -7.96 -6.48
N LYS A 321 9.39 -7.72 -6.38
CA LYS A 321 8.48 -8.69 -5.77
C LYS A 321 8.32 -9.91 -6.68
N PRO A 322 8.04 -11.10 -6.12
CA PRO A 322 7.99 -12.33 -6.89
C PRO A 322 6.80 -12.33 -7.87
N PHE A 323 7.00 -13.00 -9.01
CA PHE A 323 5.96 -13.28 -9.98
C PHE A 323 6.21 -14.64 -10.65
N ALA A 324 5.15 -15.42 -10.82
CA ALA A 324 5.24 -16.82 -11.23
C ALA A 324 4.21 -17.17 -12.30
N GLN A 325 4.53 -18.17 -13.11
CA GLN A 325 3.59 -18.79 -14.03
C GLN A 325 2.81 -19.88 -13.28
N LEU A 326 1.49 -19.85 -13.35
CA LEU A 326 0.64 -20.93 -12.83
C LEU A 326 0.87 -22.19 -13.71
N LYS A 327 1.74 -23.10 -13.28
CA LYS A 327 2.06 -24.33 -14.02
C LYS A 327 1.92 -25.62 -13.21
N SER A 328 1.68 -25.53 -11.91
CA SER A 328 1.87 -26.64 -10.96
C SER A 328 0.79 -26.77 -9.88
N PHE A 329 -0.32 -26.04 -10.03
CA PHE A 329 -1.45 -26.10 -9.11
C PHE A 329 -2.53 -26.87 -9.85
N HIS A 330 -3.01 -28.02 -9.34
CA HIS A 330 -3.85 -29.02 -10.02
C HIS A 330 -5.28 -28.50 -10.36
N THR A 331 -5.34 -27.35 -11.01
CA THR A 331 -6.52 -26.67 -11.50
C THR A 331 -6.51 -26.69 -13.02
N SER A 332 -7.69 -26.78 -13.61
CA SER A 332 -8.00 -26.62 -15.03
C SER A 332 -7.73 -25.19 -15.57
N ILE A 333 -6.89 -24.40 -14.87
CA ILE A 333 -6.51 -23.05 -15.24
C ILE A 333 -5.32 -23.14 -16.21
N ASN A 334 -5.51 -22.58 -17.41
CA ASN A 334 -4.59 -22.64 -18.53
C ASN A 334 -3.14 -22.28 -18.18
N GLN A 335 -2.18 -23.01 -18.75
CA GLN A 335 -0.73 -22.86 -18.59
C GLN A 335 -0.17 -21.49 -19.02
N SER A 336 -0.99 -20.49 -19.37
CA SER A 336 -0.57 -19.19 -19.90
C SER A 336 -0.82 -18.01 -18.96
N GLN A 337 -1.18 -18.25 -17.69
CA GLN A 337 -1.38 -17.20 -16.69
C GLN A 337 -0.12 -16.93 -15.85
N ILE A 338 0.14 -15.63 -15.60
CA ILE A 338 1.22 -15.15 -14.74
C ILE A 338 0.62 -14.27 -13.64
N VAL A 339 1.08 -14.50 -12.41
CA VAL A 339 0.62 -13.80 -11.21
C VAL A 339 1.75 -12.94 -10.67
N PHE A 340 1.48 -11.65 -10.46
CA PHE A 340 2.39 -10.76 -9.74
C PHE A 340 1.93 -10.57 -8.31
N MET A 341 2.91 -10.53 -7.41
CA MET A 341 2.67 -10.27 -6.01
C MET A 341 2.12 -8.87 -5.76
N PHE A 342 1.27 -8.73 -4.73
CA PHE A 342 0.73 -7.43 -4.31
C PHE A 342 1.83 -6.41 -4.06
N GLY A 343 1.59 -5.16 -4.43
CA GLY A 343 2.56 -4.08 -4.27
C GLY A 343 3.76 -4.19 -5.24
N SER A 344 3.63 -4.97 -6.31
CA SER A 344 4.59 -4.93 -7.43
C SER A 344 4.56 -3.55 -8.08
N ILE A 345 5.75 -3.06 -8.46
CA ILE A 345 5.94 -1.71 -8.99
C ILE A 345 6.14 -1.81 -10.50
N PHE A 346 5.46 -0.92 -11.23
CA PHE A 346 5.56 -0.84 -12.68
C PHE A 346 5.91 0.59 -13.11
N PHE A 347 6.74 0.73 -14.14
CA PHE A 347 7.02 2.01 -14.78
C PHE A 347 6.13 2.18 -16.00
N ILE A 348 5.40 3.29 -16.11
CA ILE A 348 4.57 3.59 -17.28
C ILE A 348 5.43 4.23 -18.37
N GLU A 349 5.62 3.52 -19.48
CA GLU A 349 6.40 4.03 -20.61
C GLU A 349 5.59 4.99 -21.49
N ASN A 350 4.41 4.55 -21.94
CA ASN A 350 3.57 5.30 -22.86
C ASN A 350 2.14 4.72 -22.94
N PHE A 351 1.27 5.52 -23.55
CA PHE A 351 -0.08 5.13 -23.96
C PHE A 351 -0.22 5.21 -25.48
N VAL A 352 -0.86 4.20 -26.08
CA VAL A 352 -1.14 4.15 -27.53
C VAL A 352 -2.61 3.76 -27.74
N GLN A 353 -3.35 4.48 -28.58
CA GLN A 353 -4.73 4.11 -28.92
C GLN A 353 -4.78 3.24 -30.18
N GLN A 354 -5.50 2.12 -30.12
CA GLN A 354 -5.75 1.21 -31.25
C GLN A 354 -7.19 0.69 -31.20
N ASP A 355 -7.96 0.86 -32.28
CA ASP A 355 -9.30 0.27 -32.45
C ASP A 355 -10.23 0.40 -31.22
N ASP A 356 -10.37 1.63 -30.68
CA ASP A 356 -11.17 1.94 -29.48
C ASP A 356 -10.63 1.36 -28.15
N ILE A 357 -9.37 0.94 -28.13
CA ILE A 357 -8.68 0.40 -26.94
C ILE A 357 -7.41 1.20 -26.70
N TRP A 358 -7.21 1.64 -25.45
CA TRP A 358 -5.96 2.23 -24.99
C TRP A 358 -4.99 1.15 -24.56
N ILE A 359 -3.79 1.16 -25.11
CA ILE A 359 -2.69 0.27 -24.74
C ILE A 359 -1.75 1.04 -23.82
N CYS A 360 -1.66 0.59 -22.57
CA CYS A 360 -0.71 1.10 -21.58
C CYS A 360 0.52 0.19 -21.56
N ARG A 361 1.68 0.69 -22.00
CA ARG A 361 2.93 -0.06 -21.95
C ARG A 361 3.67 0.20 -20.65
N MET A 362 4.05 -0.87 -19.97
CA MET A 362 4.71 -0.79 -18.67
C MET A 362 5.82 -1.81 -18.52
N ASN A 363 6.82 -1.48 -17.70
CA ASN A 363 7.84 -2.42 -17.28
C ASN A 363 7.70 -2.73 -15.80
N LEU A 364 7.85 -4.00 -15.41
CA LEU A 364 8.12 -4.34 -14.02
C LEU A 364 9.38 -3.58 -13.58
N SER A 365 9.36 -2.99 -12.39
CA SER A 365 10.46 -2.20 -11.86
C SER A 365 10.82 -2.63 -10.45
N SER A 366 12.12 -2.64 -10.16
CA SER A 366 12.66 -2.78 -8.82
C SER A 366 12.78 -1.45 -8.07
N GLN A 367 12.44 -0.32 -8.72
CA GLN A 367 12.83 0.98 -8.18
C GLN A 367 12.18 1.28 -6.83
N LYS A 368 13.04 1.19 -5.83
CA LYS A 368 13.00 1.95 -4.60
C LYS A 368 13.86 3.19 -4.85
N HIS A 369 13.29 4.39 -4.84
CA HIS A 369 14.08 5.65 -4.83
C HIS A 369 15.19 5.56 -3.76
N PRO A 370 16.41 6.08 -3.95
CA PRO A 370 17.48 5.97 -2.94
C PRO A 370 17.05 6.44 -1.54
N ASP A 371 16.26 7.52 -1.48
CA ASP A 371 15.69 8.00 -0.22
C ASP A 371 14.62 7.04 0.35
N LEU A 372 13.80 6.43 -0.52
CA LEU A 372 12.85 5.38 -0.13
C LEU A 372 13.57 4.14 0.40
N ILE A 373 14.68 3.73 -0.23
CA ILE A 373 15.56 2.64 0.24
C ILE A 373 16.09 2.99 1.63
N ASN A 374 16.58 4.21 1.83
CA ASN A 374 17.11 4.63 3.12
C ASN A 374 16.03 4.66 4.20
N THR A 375 14.85 5.22 3.94
CA THR A 375 13.74 5.22 4.91
C THR A 375 13.26 3.80 5.21
N PHE A 376 13.06 2.99 4.18
CA PHE A 376 12.62 1.60 4.30
C PHE A 376 13.67 0.73 5.00
N ASN A 377 14.95 0.89 4.67
CA ASN A 377 16.05 0.16 5.31
C ASN A 377 16.33 0.65 6.73
N ASN A 378 16.14 1.94 7.03
CA ASN A 378 16.24 2.44 8.40
C ASN A 378 15.13 1.82 9.26
N ILE A 379 13.91 1.78 8.74
CA ILE A 379 12.79 1.09 9.38
C ILE A 379 13.08 -0.42 9.54
N LYS A 380 13.59 -1.09 8.50
CA LYS A 380 13.99 -2.51 8.59
C LYS A 380 15.14 -2.77 9.55
N LYS A 381 16.10 -1.84 9.67
CA LYS A 381 17.24 -1.96 10.59
C LYS A 381 16.82 -1.90 12.05
N GLU A 382 15.75 -1.17 12.37
CA GLU A 382 15.20 -1.10 13.74
C GLU A 382 14.63 -2.45 14.20
N ASP A 383 14.00 -3.21 13.30
CA ASP A 383 13.29 -4.45 13.65
C ASP A 383 14.04 -5.74 13.26
N GLY A 384 15.12 -5.62 12.48
CA GLY A 384 15.93 -6.75 12.00
C GLY A 384 15.22 -7.65 10.97
N ASP A 385 15.87 -8.75 10.59
CA ASP A 385 15.30 -9.79 9.70
C ASP A 385 14.57 -10.90 10.48
N SER A 386 14.37 -10.72 11.78
CA SER A 386 13.69 -11.68 12.65
C SER A 386 12.17 -11.69 12.48
N GLU A 387 11.53 -12.78 12.92
CA GLU A 387 10.07 -12.84 13.01
C GLU A 387 9.52 -11.74 13.92
N ILE A 388 8.51 -11.04 13.41
CA ILE A 388 7.89 -9.89 14.07
C ILE A 388 6.78 -10.37 15.00
N ASP A 389 6.80 -9.92 16.25
CA ASP A 389 5.75 -10.19 17.22
C ASP A 389 4.61 -9.16 17.16
N LEU A 390 3.54 -9.39 17.93
CA LEU A 390 2.39 -8.49 17.92
C LEU A 390 2.73 -7.11 18.50
N LEU A 391 3.65 -7.04 19.47
CA LEU A 391 4.10 -5.77 20.06
C LEU A 391 4.81 -4.90 19.02
N SER A 392 5.73 -5.48 18.27
CA SER A 392 6.46 -4.80 17.19
C SER A 392 5.52 -4.36 16.07
N PHE A 393 4.50 -5.16 15.74
CA PHE A 393 3.45 -4.76 14.81
C PHE A 393 2.65 -3.55 15.32
N ALA A 394 2.26 -3.54 16.60
CA ALA A 394 1.57 -2.39 17.20
C ALA A 394 2.46 -1.13 17.22
N ASN A 395 3.77 -1.29 17.49
CA ASN A 395 4.75 -0.21 17.43
C ASN A 395 4.86 0.37 16.01
N PHE A 396 4.88 -0.49 15.00
CA PHE A 396 4.86 -0.09 13.60
C PHE A 396 3.60 0.71 13.25
N LEU A 397 2.43 0.23 13.65
CA LEU A 397 1.16 0.94 13.44
C LEU A 397 1.17 2.34 14.07
N ALA A 398 1.71 2.47 15.29
CA ALA A 398 1.88 3.77 15.93
C ALA A 398 2.84 4.69 15.15
N ARG A 399 3.96 4.15 14.63
CA ARG A 399 4.93 4.90 13.81
C ARG A 399 4.32 5.43 12.51
N ILE A 400 3.46 4.66 11.83
CA ILE A 400 2.79 5.10 10.59
C ILE A 400 1.53 5.94 10.84
N GLY A 401 1.25 6.32 12.09
CA GLY A 401 0.12 7.17 12.46
C GLY A 401 -1.23 6.46 12.59
N LYS A 402 -1.26 5.11 12.55
CA LYS A 402 -2.46 4.30 12.75
C LYS A 402 -2.72 4.06 14.23
N TYR A 403 -3.01 5.16 14.94
CA TYR A 403 -3.08 5.19 16.40
C TYR A 403 -4.22 4.35 16.99
N ASP A 404 -5.41 4.35 16.38
CA ASP A 404 -6.55 3.57 16.89
C ASP A 404 -6.28 2.06 16.78
N ASP A 405 -5.72 1.60 15.66
CA ASP A 405 -5.34 0.20 15.48
C ASP A 405 -4.23 -0.19 16.45
N ALA A 406 -3.18 0.62 16.56
CA ALA A 406 -2.09 0.39 17.51
C ALA A 406 -2.59 0.27 18.96
N GLU A 407 -3.48 1.19 19.38
CA GLU A 407 -4.09 1.18 20.72
C GLU A 407 -4.90 -0.11 20.96
N ASN A 408 -5.66 -0.59 19.98
CA ASN A 408 -6.40 -1.85 20.09
C ASN A 408 -5.45 -3.04 20.33
N TYR A 409 -4.34 -3.12 19.60
CA TYR A 409 -3.35 -4.19 19.76
C TYR A 409 -2.58 -4.10 21.09
N TYR A 410 -2.26 -2.90 21.57
CA TYR A 410 -1.67 -2.73 22.90
C TYR A 410 -2.62 -3.15 24.02
N GLN A 411 -3.90 -2.74 23.93
CA GLN A 411 -4.91 -3.14 24.91
C GLN A 411 -5.16 -4.65 24.90
N TYR A 412 -5.09 -5.28 23.72
CA TYR A 412 -5.09 -6.73 23.60
C TYR A 412 -3.93 -7.36 24.38
N LEU A 413 -2.70 -6.92 24.12
CA LEU A 413 -1.50 -7.45 24.78
C LEU A 413 -1.57 -7.30 26.30
N LEU A 414 -2.09 -6.17 26.81
CA LEU A 414 -2.26 -5.96 28.26
C LEU A 414 -3.28 -6.90 28.92
N ARG A 415 -4.24 -7.46 28.17
CA ARG A 415 -5.21 -8.42 28.70
C ARG A 415 -4.64 -9.83 28.80
N GLU A 416 -3.78 -10.20 27.87
CA GLU A 416 -3.18 -11.54 27.78
C GLU A 416 -1.94 -11.70 28.63
N LEU A 417 -1.14 -10.63 28.78
CA LEU A 417 0.12 -10.68 29.52
C LEU A 417 -0.11 -10.50 31.02
N PRO A 418 0.54 -11.30 31.89
CA PRO A 418 0.48 -11.06 33.33
C PRO A 418 1.21 -9.76 33.67
N LEU A 419 0.78 -9.08 34.73
CA LEU A 419 1.32 -7.77 35.15
C LEU A 419 2.84 -7.73 35.36
N ASN A 420 3.48 -8.88 35.62
CA ASN A 420 4.91 -9.01 35.81
C ASN A 420 5.70 -9.31 34.52
N HIS A 421 5.03 -9.37 33.37
CA HIS A 421 5.69 -9.58 32.08
C HIS A 421 6.52 -8.34 31.68
N GLU A 422 7.71 -8.55 31.12
CA GLU A 422 8.64 -7.47 30.77
C GLU A 422 8.04 -6.46 29.78
N ASP A 423 7.23 -6.93 28.84
CA ASP A 423 6.58 -6.07 27.85
C ASP A 423 5.48 -5.15 28.42
N VAL A 424 4.89 -5.47 29.58
CA VAL A 424 3.74 -4.69 30.12
C VAL A 424 4.14 -3.23 30.33
N HIS A 425 5.34 -2.99 30.85
CA HIS A 425 5.82 -1.64 31.06
C HIS A 425 6.14 -0.89 29.76
N VAL A 426 6.53 -1.63 28.70
CA VAL A 426 6.80 -1.11 27.35
C VAL A 426 5.47 -0.71 26.71
N ILE A 427 4.47 -1.59 26.81
CA ILE A 427 3.13 -1.34 26.26
C ILE A 427 2.48 -0.11 26.90
N PHE A 428 2.55 0.04 28.23
CA PHE A 428 2.09 1.27 28.89
C PHE A 428 2.84 2.51 28.40
N GLY A 429 4.16 2.43 28.21
CA GLY A 429 4.93 3.54 27.65
C GLY A 429 4.47 3.92 26.23
N ASN A 430 4.22 2.92 25.39
CA ASN A 430 3.79 3.12 24.01
C ASN A 430 2.35 3.66 23.91
N LEU A 431 1.44 3.17 24.75
CA LEU A 431 0.09 3.76 24.91
C LEU A 431 0.16 5.22 25.36
N GLY A 432 1.09 5.55 26.29
CA GLY A 432 1.34 6.92 26.71
C GLY A 432 1.78 7.82 25.56
N ASN A 433 2.69 7.33 24.71
CA ASN A 433 3.16 8.04 23.51
C ASN A 433 2.03 8.20 22.47
N VAL A 434 1.24 7.16 22.22
CA VAL A 434 0.10 7.22 21.29
C VAL A 434 -0.93 8.25 21.77
N ALA A 435 -1.30 8.22 23.06
CA ALA A 435 -2.21 9.20 23.65
C ALA A 435 -1.66 10.63 23.56
N TYR A 436 -0.35 10.81 23.78
CA TYR A 436 0.32 12.11 23.62
C TYR A 436 0.22 12.64 22.18
N LEU A 437 0.48 11.80 21.18
CA LEU A 437 0.39 12.17 19.76
C LEU A 437 -1.05 12.54 19.35
N ARG A 438 -2.05 11.91 19.98
CA ARG A 438 -3.48 12.27 19.84
C ARG A 438 -3.89 13.53 20.61
N LYS A 439 -2.96 14.15 21.35
CA LYS A 439 -3.20 15.27 22.28
C LYS A 439 -4.15 14.92 23.44
N ASP A 440 -4.33 13.63 23.74
CA ASP A 440 -5.01 13.18 24.95
C ASP A 440 -3.98 13.10 26.09
N TYR A 441 -3.68 14.25 26.65
CA TYR A 441 -2.67 14.36 27.69
C TYR A 441 -3.08 13.66 29.00
N ASP A 442 -4.37 13.54 29.29
CA ASP A 442 -4.86 12.89 30.51
C ASP A 442 -4.58 11.39 30.48
N ARG A 443 -4.95 10.71 29.39
CA ARG A 443 -4.60 9.28 29.22
C ARG A 443 -3.09 9.07 29.09
N SER A 444 -2.40 9.99 28.43
CA SER A 444 -0.94 9.91 28.31
C SER A 444 -0.26 9.91 29.68
N LEU A 445 -0.66 10.81 30.59
CA LEU A 445 -0.18 10.84 31.97
C LEU A 445 -0.49 9.53 32.70
N GLU A 446 -1.72 9.03 32.61
CA GLU A 446 -2.13 7.78 33.24
C GLU A 446 -1.24 6.60 32.80
N TYR A 447 -1.04 6.44 31.49
CA TYR A 447 -0.23 5.36 30.93
C TYR A 447 1.26 5.50 31.27
N HIS A 448 1.83 6.69 31.20
CA HIS A 448 3.23 6.89 31.59
C HIS A 448 3.45 6.64 33.09
N LEU A 449 2.50 7.02 33.95
CA LEU A 449 2.56 6.69 35.39
C LEU A 449 2.50 5.18 35.63
N LYS A 450 1.60 4.45 34.96
CA LYS A 450 1.56 2.97 35.01
C LYS A 450 2.84 2.33 34.50
N SER A 451 3.43 2.88 33.44
CA SER A 451 4.74 2.42 32.92
C SER A 451 5.85 2.61 33.95
N ILE A 452 5.87 3.75 34.67
CA ILE A 452 6.87 3.99 35.73
C ILE A 452 6.67 3.04 36.92
N GLU A 453 5.42 2.85 37.36
CA GLU A 453 5.09 1.96 38.48
C GLU A 453 5.53 0.52 38.19
N THR A 454 5.18 0.00 37.01
CA THR A 454 5.58 -1.34 36.57
C THR A 454 7.10 -1.48 36.43
N LYS A 455 7.79 -0.49 35.84
CA LYS A 455 9.26 -0.49 35.77
C LYS A 455 9.91 -0.50 37.14
N LYS A 456 9.40 0.27 38.11
CA LYS A 456 9.95 0.29 39.48
C LYS A 456 9.81 -1.04 40.21
N CYS A 457 8.80 -1.83 39.86
CA CYS A 457 8.59 -3.16 40.43
C CYS A 457 9.49 -4.24 39.79
N LEU A 458 9.87 -4.06 38.53
CA LEU A 458 10.58 -5.07 37.73
C LEU A 458 12.07 -4.79 37.54
N LEU A 459 12.48 -3.52 37.64
CA LEU A 459 13.82 -3.05 37.29
C LEU A 459 14.51 -2.44 38.50
N GLU A 460 15.84 -2.36 38.43
CA GLU A 460 16.63 -1.67 39.45
C GLU A 460 16.28 -0.18 39.52
N PRO A 461 16.34 0.46 40.72
CA PRO A 461 15.96 1.87 40.88
C PRO A 461 16.75 2.86 40.02
N ASN A 462 17.97 2.48 39.61
CA ASN A 462 18.85 3.25 38.73
C ASN A 462 18.76 2.80 37.27
N ASP A 463 17.73 2.07 36.85
CA ASP A 463 17.53 1.69 35.45
C ASP A 463 17.17 2.90 34.58
N GLN A 464 17.90 3.06 33.48
CA GLN A 464 17.72 4.15 32.52
C GLN A 464 16.29 4.23 31.97
N ARG A 465 15.59 3.10 31.81
CA ARG A 465 14.23 3.07 31.26
C ARG A 465 13.23 3.77 32.17
N ILE A 466 13.50 3.87 33.47
CA ILE A 466 12.68 4.63 34.42
C ILE A 466 12.88 6.13 34.17
N ALA A 467 14.13 6.57 33.98
CA ALA A 467 14.43 7.96 33.63
C ALA A 467 13.78 8.38 32.30
N ASP A 468 13.83 7.52 31.29
CA ASP A 468 13.20 7.78 29.99
C ASP A 468 11.68 8.01 30.14
N SER A 469 10.99 7.23 30.97
CA SER A 469 9.56 7.44 31.26
C SER A 469 9.30 8.75 32.02
N TYR A 470 10.16 9.13 32.97
CA TYR A 470 10.03 10.42 33.66
C TYR A 470 10.24 11.60 32.71
N ASN A 471 11.17 11.48 31.76
CA ASN A 471 11.35 12.49 30.72
C ASN A 471 10.11 12.61 29.83
N CYS A 472 9.51 11.49 29.39
CA CYS A 472 8.22 11.53 28.67
C CYS A 472 7.11 12.19 29.50
N LEU A 473 6.99 11.84 30.78
CA LEU A 473 6.02 12.45 31.69
C LEU A 473 6.21 13.98 31.79
N GLY A 474 7.47 14.44 31.87
CA GLY A 474 7.81 15.86 31.85
C GLY A 474 7.37 16.57 30.57
N ILE A 475 7.53 15.92 29.41
CA ILE A 475 7.07 16.45 28.11
C ILE A 475 5.54 16.60 28.11
N VAL A 476 4.82 15.61 28.62
CA VAL A 476 3.35 15.66 28.68
C VAL A 476 2.89 16.81 29.59
N TYR A 477 3.48 16.96 30.78
CA TYR A 477 3.17 18.09 31.67
C TYR A 477 3.50 19.44 31.06
N PHE A 478 4.65 19.57 30.37
CA PHE A 478 5.04 20.81 29.69
C PHE A 478 4.00 21.22 28.65
N ASN A 479 3.53 20.28 27.81
CA ASN A 479 2.52 20.55 26.80
C ASN A 479 1.12 20.86 27.39
N ARG A 480 0.83 20.42 28.62
CA ARG A 480 -0.34 20.87 29.39
C ARG A 480 -0.15 22.23 30.07
N ASN A 481 1.01 22.86 29.95
CA ASN A 481 1.42 24.07 30.68
C ASN A 481 1.55 23.87 32.19
N ASN A 482 1.70 22.63 32.67
CA ASN A 482 1.98 22.31 34.07
C ASN A 482 3.49 22.33 34.34
N TYR A 483 4.09 23.52 34.26
CA TYR A 483 5.55 23.68 34.27
C TYR A 483 6.24 23.15 35.53
N ARG A 484 5.63 23.32 36.71
CA ARG A 484 6.16 22.77 37.96
C ARG A 484 6.30 21.24 37.91
N GLN A 485 5.25 20.54 37.50
CA GLN A 485 5.27 19.07 37.41
C GLN A 485 6.20 18.58 36.29
N ALA A 486 6.35 19.37 35.22
CA ALA A 486 7.33 19.10 34.18
C ALA A 486 8.76 19.12 34.74
N ILE A 487 9.12 20.18 35.48
CA ILE A 487 10.44 20.29 36.13
C ILE A 487 10.65 19.15 37.12
N GLU A 488 9.70 18.87 38.00
CA GLU A 488 9.78 17.76 38.97
C GLU A 488 10.03 16.40 38.26
N SER A 489 9.39 16.18 37.11
CA SER A 489 9.56 14.96 36.30
C SER A 489 10.94 14.90 35.63
N TYR A 490 11.41 16.00 35.03
CA TYR A 490 12.75 16.06 34.42
C TYR A 490 13.86 15.93 35.47
N GLU A 491 13.68 16.51 36.67
CA GLU A 491 14.63 16.36 37.78
C GLU A 491 14.67 14.93 38.30
N ALA A 492 13.52 14.23 38.37
CA ALA A 492 13.49 12.81 38.69
C ALA A 492 14.27 11.97 37.66
N ALA A 493 14.10 12.23 36.36
CA ALA A 493 14.89 11.59 35.30
C ALA A 493 16.39 11.88 35.44
N LEU A 494 16.75 13.16 35.65
CA LEU A 494 18.12 13.62 35.82
C LEU A 494 18.81 12.95 37.02
N ASN A 495 18.11 12.82 38.15
CA ASN A 495 18.64 12.19 39.35
C ASN A 495 18.96 10.70 39.13
N ILE A 496 18.09 9.99 38.41
CA ILE A 496 18.35 8.59 38.03
C ILE A 496 19.55 8.50 37.09
N LEU A 497 19.59 9.33 36.03
CA LEU A 497 20.67 9.30 35.04
C LEU A 497 22.05 9.60 35.64
N LYS A 498 22.12 10.49 36.64
CA LYS A 498 23.36 10.81 37.37
C LYS A 498 23.92 9.64 38.18
N LEU A 499 23.07 8.68 38.57
CA LEU A 499 23.49 7.48 39.32
C LEU A 499 24.06 6.38 38.39
N ILE A 500 23.89 6.52 37.07
CA ILE A 500 24.34 5.52 36.10
C ILE A 500 25.74 5.89 35.59
N THR A 501 26.70 4.99 35.77
CA THR A 501 28.13 5.21 35.43
C THR A 501 28.45 5.12 33.93
N ASN A 502 27.52 4.69 33.09
CA ASN A 502 27.75 4.36 31.68
C ASN A 502 27.39 5.50 30.70
N ASN A 503 28.20 6.56 30.65
CA ASN A 503 28.19 7.56 29.57
C ASN A 503 26.80 8.15 29.19
N ASN A 504 25.92 8.40 30.16
CA ASN A 504 24.57 8.95 29.95
C ASN A 504 24.53 10.47 29.68
N GLN A 505 25.65 11.02 29.25
CA GLN A 505 25.86 12.46 29.11
C GLN A 505 24.91 13.11 28.10
N PRO A 506 24.62 12.51 26.93
CA PRO A 506 23.60 13.03 26.02
C PRO A 506 22.20 13.08 26.65
N LYS A 507 21.82 12.08 27.46
CA LYS A 507 20.50 12.04 28.13
C LYS A 507 20.40 13.06 29.26
N ILE A 508 21.50 13.27 29.99
CA ILE A 508 21.62 14.32 31.01
C ILE A 508 21.46 15.70 30.35
N ALA A 509 22.15 15.94 29.24
CA ALA A 509 22.03 17.16 28.46
C ALA A 509 20.60 17.39 27.95
N ALA A 510 19.92 16.34 27.48
CA ALA A 510 18.51 16.42 27.08
C ALA A 510 17.59 16.82 28.24
N CYS A 511 17.74 16.23 29.43
CA CYS A 511 16.94 16.61 30.60
C CYS A 511 17.19 18.06 31.03
N LEU A 512 18.45 18.49 31.06
CA LEU A 512 18.82 19.88 31.38
C LEU A 512 18.26 20.87 30.34
N SER A 513 18.31 20.52 29.06
CA SER A 513 17.72 21.32 27.97
C SER A 513 16.21 21.46 28.13
N ASN A 514 15.52 20.38 28.50
CA ASN A 514 14.08 20.40 28.73
C ASN A 514 13.72 21.29 29.94
N ILE A 515 14.48 21.24 31.02
CA ILE A 515 14.30 22.14 32.17
C ILE A 515 14.57 23.60 31.76
N GLY A 516 15.66 23.85 31.01
CA GLY A 516 15.98 25.16 30.46
C GLY A 516 14.86 25.71 29.57
N LEU A 517 14.24 24.85 28.75
CA LEU A 517 13.09 25.20 27.91
C LEU A 517 11.87 25.61 28.74
N VAL A 518 11.59 24.90 29.85
CA VAL A 518 10.50 25.28 30.77
C VAL A 518 10.74 26.69 31.30
N TYR A 519 11.92 26.96 31.86
CA TYR A 519 12.26 28.28 32.40
C TYR A 519 12.25 29.38 31.32
N ARG A 520 12.69 29.08 30.10
CA ARG A 520 12.62 30.00 28.97
C ARG A 520 11.16 30.35 28.64
N THR A 521 10.27 29.37 28.67
CA THR A 521 8.83 29.54 28.41
C THR A 521 8.17 30.39 29.51
N GLU A 522 8.58 30.19 30.76
CA GLU A 522 8.19 31.04 31.90
C GLU A 522 8.89 32.41 31.92
N LYS A 523 9.69 32.74 30.90
CA LYS A 523 10.49 33.97 30.78
C LYS A 523 11.52 34.18 31.91
N ASN A 524 11.89 33.11 32.61
CA ASN A 524 13.01 33.10 33.55
C ASN A 524 14.32 32.83 32.80
N TYR A 525 14.73 33.82 32.00
CA TYR A 525 15.85 33.68 31.05
C TYR A 525 17.19 33.41 31.72
N LEU A 526 17.44 33.96 32.92
CA LEU A 526 18.67 33.72 33.68
C LEU A 526 18.79 32.26 34.14
N LYS A 527 17.72 31.69 34.71
CA LYS A 527 17.73 30.26 35.06
C LYS A 527 17.88 29.40 33.82
N ALA A 528 17.15 29.70 32.74
CA ALA A 528 17.30 28.97 31.49
C ALA A 528 18.75 28.98 30.98
N LEU A 529 19.41 30.15 31.06
CA LEU A 529 20.81 30.32 30.68
C LEU A 529 21.75 29.41 31.50
N ASP A 530 21.54 29.29 32.82
CA ASP A 530 22.34 28.40 33.67
C ASP A 530 22.21 26.93 33.24
N TYR A 531 20.99 26.48 32.91
CA TYR A 531 20.77 25.11 32.42
C TYR A 531 21.42 24.89 31.05
N TYR A 532 21.27 25.81 30.10
CA TYR A 532 21.89 25.66 28.78
C TYR A 532 23.41 25.79 28.80
N LYS A 533 24.01 26.53 29.75
CA LYS A 533 25.46 26.51 29.98
C LYS A 533 25.94 25.14 30.45
N ASN A 534 25.22 24.49 31.37
CA ASN A 534 25.52 23.12 31.79
C ASN A 534 25.40 22.12 30.62
N VAL A 535 24.40 22.29 29.75
CA VAL A 535 24.26 21.50 28.50
C VAL A 535 25.49 21.69 27.61
N LEU A 536 25.90 22.93 27.38
CA LEU A 536 27.06 23.25 26.56
C LEU A 536 28.37 22.64 27.10
N GLU A 537 28.57 22.64 28.42
CA GLU A 537 29.74 21.99 29.04
C GLU A 537 29.78 20.48 28.77
N ILE A 538 28.63 19.82 28.83
CA ILE A 538 28.51 18.39 28.50
C ILE A 538 28.79 18.17 27.02
N GLU A 539 28.12 18.92 26.13
CA GLU A 539 28.27 18.76 24.69
C GLU A 539 29.71 19.00 24.23
N LYS A 540 30.38 20.05 24.72
CA LYS A 540 31.81 20.32 24.43
C LYS A 540 32.72 19.17 24.83
N LYS A 541 32.36 18.42 25.87
CA LYS A 541 33.19 17.32 26.40
C LYS A 541 32.97 16.01 25.65
N TYR A 542 31.77 15.76 25.14
CA TYR A 542 31.36 14.44 24.61
C TYR A 542 31.01 14.42 23.13
N LEU A 543 30.81 15.57 22.50
CA LEU A 543 30.54 15.70 21.06
C LEU A 543 31.77 16.26 20.34
N SER A 544 31.86 16.01 19.03
CA SER A 544 32.86 16.65 18.18
C SER A 544 32.58 18.15 18.07
N GLU A 545 33.61 18.96 17.79
CA GLU A 545 33.46 20.42 17.68
C GLU A 545 32.47 20.86 16.59
N ASP A 546 32.27 20.02 15.58
CA ASP A 546 31.39 20.28 14.43
C ASP A 546 30.03 19.58 14.55
N HIS A 547 29.68 19.07 15.74
CA HIS A 547 28.39 18.44 15.99
C HIS A 547 27.26 19.47 15.96
N THR A 548 26.13 19.13 15.32
CA THR A 548 24.99 20.04 15.09
C THR A 548 24.35 20.54 16.38
N ASP A 549 24.27 19.68 17.39
CA ASP A 549 23.69 20.02 18.70
C ASP A 549 24.45 21.16 19.38
N LEU A 550 25.78 21.19 19.25
CA LEU A 550 26.62 22.28 19.78
C LEU A 550 26.22 23.64 19.17
N GLY A 551 26.03 23.66 17.84
CA GLY A 551 25.56 24.83 17.10
C GLY A 551 24.16 25.29 17.53
N GLN A 552 23.28 24.35 17.89
CA GLN A 552 21.93 24.65 18.38
C GLN A 552 21.94 25.19 19.81
N THR A 553 22.78 24.65 20.69
CA THR A 553 22.97 25.14 22.06
C THR A 553 23.56 26.54 22.06
N TYR A 554 24.57 26.82 21.22
CA TYR A 554 25.08 28.18 21.05
C TYR A 554 23.98 29.16 20.60
N HIS A 555 23.16 28.80 19.61
CA HIS A 555 22.05 29.64 19.18
C HIS A 555 21.07 29.92 20.31
N THR A 556 20.73 28.89 21.09
CA THR A 556 19.77 29.01 22.20
C THR A 556 20.32 29.92 23.30
N ILE A 557 21.60 29.80 23.64
CA ILE A 557 22.28 30.69 24.59
C ILE A 557 22.30 32.14 24.07
N GLY A 558 22.62 32.35 22.79
CA GLY A 558 22.57 33.68 22.16
C GLY A 558 21.18 34.31 22.25
N ALA A 559 20.13 33.52 21.99
CA ALA A 559 18.75 33.96 22.14
C ALA A 559 18.36 34.31 23.58
N LEU A 560 18.89 33.58 24.56
CA LEU A 560 18.66 33.89 25.99
C LEU A 560 19.36 35.17 26.42
N TYR A 561 20.61 35.39 25.98
CA TYR A 561 21.31 36.65 26.20
C TYR A 561 20.58 37.84 25.56
N TRP A 562 20.09 37.65 24.33
CA TRP A 562 19.26 38.63 23.65
C TRP A 562 17.99 38.99 24.44
N CYS A 563 17.26 37.98 24.93
CA CYS A 563 16.08 38.21 25.77
C CYS A 563 16.39 38.93 27.09
N CYS A 564 17.62 38.80 27.59
CA CYS A 564 18.11 39.52 28.78
C CYS A 564 18.65 40.92 28.46
N GLY A 565 18.74 41.33 27.19
CA GLY A 565 19.30 42.62 26.76
C GLY A 565 20.83 42.66 26.60
N TYR A 566 21.51 41.52 26.73
CA TYR A 566 22.96 41.40 26.61
C TYR A 566 23.36 41.18 25.15
N CYS A 567 23.41 42.28 24.39
CA CYS A 567 23.58 42.25 22.93
C CYS A 567 24.95 41.71 22.49
N GLU A 568 26.02 42.00 23.22
CA GLU A 568 27.39 41.60 22.85
C GLU A 568 27.56 40.08 23.00
N GLU A 569 27.12 39.53 24.14
CA GLU A 569 27.10 38.10 24.39
C GLU A 569 26.16 37.37 23.43
N ALA A 570 25.00 37.96 23.10
CA ALA A 570 24.11 37.39 22.09
C ALA A 570 24.82 37.23 20.73
N LEU A 571 25.52 38.27 20.27
CA LEU A 571 26.30 38.24 19.03
C LEU A 571 27.44 37.23 19.09
N GLU A 572 28.17 37.14 20.20
CA GLU A 572 29.24 36.15 20.38
C GLU A 572 28.71 34.73 20.15
N TYR A 573 27.63 34.36 20.86
CA TYR A 573 27.06 33.02 20.79
C TYR A 573 26.37 32.73 19.46
N TYR A 574 25.71 33.71 18.83
CA TYR A 574 25.16 33.53 17.49
C TYR A 574 26.26 33.33 16.44
N ASN A 575 27.39 34.04 16.54
CA ASN A 575 28.52 33.84 15.65
C ASN A 575 29.16 32.45 15.83
N LEU A 576 29.31 31.97 17.07
CA LEU A 576 29.74 30.58 17.34
C LEU A 576 28.80 29.54 16.71
N SER A 577 27.48 29.76 16.83
CA SER A 577 26.47 28.91 16.18
C SER A 577 26.63 28.90 14.65
N LEU A 578 26.83 30.09 14.05
CA LEU A 578 26.98 30.23 12.61
C LEU A 578 28.26 29.56 12.11
N GLU A 579 29.37 29.69 12.83
CA GLU A 579 30.63 29.06 12.49
C GLU A 579 30.52 27.52 12.52
N ASN A 580 29.94 26.96 13.59
CA ASN A 580 29.70 25.52 13.70
C ASN A 580 28.79 25.02 12.55
N LYS A 581 27.68 25.70 12.27
CA LYS A 581 26.77 25.35 11.15
C LYS A 581 27.46 25.42 9.79
N LYS A 582 28.41 26.33 9.58
CA LYS A 582 29.18 26.43 8.33
C LYS A 582 30.11 25.24 8.11
N ARG A 583 30.71 24.67 9.17
CA ARG A 583 31.59 23.51 9.07
C ARG A 583 30.86 22.21 8.68
N HIS A 584 29.56 22.14 8.92
CA HIS A 584 28.71 20.97 8.63
C HIS A 584 28.16 20.90 7.18
N LEU A 585 28.49 21.85 6.30
CA LEU A 585 27.96 21.95 4.92
C LEU A 585 28.50 20.83 4.00
N SER A 586 27.86 19.66 4.00
CA SER A 586 28.20 18.56 3.08
C SER A 586 27.29 18.46 1.84
N SER A 587 26.14 19.14 1.75
CA SER A 587 25.41 19.22 0.46
C SER A 587 24.30 20.29 0.30
N LYS A 588 23.71 20.90 1.34
CA LYS A 588 22.71 21.97 1.19
C LYS A 588 22.70 22.98 2.37
N PRO A 589 22.40 24.27 2.11
CA PRO A 589 22.21 25.26 3.18
C PRO A 589 20.97 24.91 4.02
N MET A 590 21.15 24.84 5.35
CA MET A 590 20.08 24.51 6.30
C MET A 590 19.27 25.74 6.69
N SER A 591 17.94 25.61 6.78
CA SER A 591 17.04 26.67 7.27
C SER A 591 17.42 27.20 8.65
N SER A 592 17.99 26.35 9.52
CA SER A 592 18.48 26.74 10.85
C SER A 592 19.65 27.74 10.81
N MET A 593 20.41 27.79 9.70
CA MET A 593 21.47 28.79 9.51
C MET A 593 20.88 30.17 9.20
N ALA A 594 19.85 30.20 8.35
CA ALA A 594 19.14 31.43 8.00
C ALA A 594 18.55 32.10 9.25
N MET A 595 17.98 31.30 10.16
CA MET A 595 17.47 31.79 11.44
C MET A 595 18.55 32.40 12.35
N THR A 596 19.76 31.81 12.38
CA THR A 596 20.88 32.43 13.13
C THR A 596 21.28 33.76 12.49
N LEU A 597 21.39 33.83 11.16
CA LEU A 597 21.72 35.06 10.44
C LEU A 597 20.68 36.15 10.68
N GLU A 598 19.39 35.81 10.59
CA GLU A 598 18.29 36.74 10.88
C GLU A 598 18.38 37.27 12.31
N ASN A 599 18.62 36.41 13.30
CA ASN A 599 18.77 36.85 14.69
C ASN A 599 19.98 37.77 14.89
N ILE A 600 21.11 37.52 14.22
CA ILE A 600 22.25 38.46 14.23
C ILE A 600 21.85 39.81 13.64
N GLY A 601 21.12 39.80 12.51
CA GLY A 601 20.57 41.00 11.88
C GLY A 601 19.67 41.78 12.83
N LEU A 602 18.78 41.10 13.56
CA LEU A 602 17.89 41.71 14.56
C LEU A 602 18.67 42.38 15.71
N VAL A 603 19.75 41.75 16.19
CA VAL A 603 20.59 42.35 17.24
C VAL A 603 21.27 43.63 16.72
N HIS A 604 21.81 43.61 15.51
CA HIS A 604 22.40 44.81 14.89
C HIS A 604 21.37 45.90 14.62
N GLU A 605 20.17 45.54 14.15
CA GLU A 605 19.08 46.49 13.95
C GLU A 605 18.71 47.19 15.26
N ASN A 606 18.63 46.45 16.36
CA ASN A 606 18.34 47.04 17.67
C ASN A 606 19.46 47.96 18.19
N LYS A 607 20.70 47.70 17.81
CA LYS A 607 21.84 48.60 18.05
C LYS A 607 21.84 49.83 17.12
N ASN A 608 20.91 49.90 16.16
CA ASN A 608 20.86 50.87 15.05
C ASN A 608 22.02 50.74 14.05
N ASP A 609 22.66 49.58 14.01
CA ASP A 609 23.69 49.24 13.02
C ASP A 609 23.03 48.73 11.72
N PHE A 610 22.19 49.56 11.09
CA PHE A 610 21.32 49.16 9.97
C PHE A 610 22.08 48.57 8.78
N GLN A 611 23.30 49.02 8.49
CA GLN A 611 24.12 48.48 7.41
C GLN A 611 24.54 47.03 7.67
N GLU A 612 24.97 46.70 8.89
CA GLU A 612 25.30 45.31 9.23
C GLU A 612 24.04 44.45 9.34
N ALA A 613 22.94 44.99 9.89
CA ALA A 613 21.66 44.30 9.92
C ALA A 613 21.21 43.84 8.51
N LEU A 614 21.27 44.75 7.54
CA LEU A 614 20.94 44.48 6.14
C LEU A 614 21.79 43.34 5.57
N LYS A 615 23.11 43.39 5.76
CA LYS A 615 24.05 42.36 5.28
C LYS A 615 23.71 40.97 5.79
N TYR A 616 23.30 40.84 7.05
CA TYR A 616 22.88 39.55 7.60
C TYR A 616 21.52 39.09 7.06
N TYR A 617 20.56 40.01 6.87
CA TYR A 617 19.27 39.67 6.27
C TYR A 617 19.38 39.24 4.81
N GLU A 618 20.18 39.94 4.01
CA GLU A 618 20.45 39.57 2.62
C GLU A 618 21.16 38.21 2.50
N ALA A 619 21.98 37.84 3.49
CA ALA A 619 22.58 36.52 3.55
C ALA A 619 21.57 35.41 3.92
N ALA A 620 20.54 35.71 4.73
CA ALA A 620 19.53 34.74 5.17
C ALA A 620 18.46 34.47 4.10
N ALA A 621 18.00 35.51 3.39
CA ALA A 621 16.91 35.43 2.41
C ALA A 621 17.06 34.34 1.33
N PRO A 622 18.21 34.17 0.63
CA PRO A 622 18.34 33.14 -0.40
C PRO A 622 18.23 31.72 0.17
N ILE A 623 18.65 31.50 1.42
CA ILE A 623 18.53 30.19 2.08
C ILE A 623 17.05 29.87 2.32
N TYR A 624 16.28 30.83 2.84
CA TYR A 624 14.84 30.65 3.04
C TYR A 624 14.11 30.39 1.71
N ARG A 625 14.41 31.16 0.66
CA ARG A 625 13.80 30.98 -0.68
C ARG A 625 14.12 29.63 -1.33
N GLN A 626 15.29 29.05 -1.05
CA GLN A 626 15.68 27.74 -1.58
C GLN A 626 15.11 26.56 -0.78
N THR A 627 14.82 26.76 0.50
CA THR A 627 14.42 25.66 1.42
C THR A 627 12.94 25.62 1.73
N LEU A 628 12.22 26.74 1.58
CA LEU A 628 10.81 26.89 1.94
C LEU A 628 9.98 27.39 0.76
N SER A 629 8.66 27.19 0.80
CA SER A 629 7.78 27.76 -0.22
C SER A 629 7.76 29.30 -0.13
N ALA A 630 7.49 29.96 -1.26
CA ALA A 630 7.42 31.43 -1.30
C ALA A 630 6.35 32.03 -0.37
N THR A 631 5.38 31.23 0.07
CA THR A 631 4.32 31.64 1.01
C THR A 631 4.63 31.33 2.48
N HIS A 632 5.80 30.75 2.78
CA HIS A 632 6.17 30.40 4.14
C HIS A 632 6.41 31.66 4.98
N ALA A 633 6.01 31.64 6.25
CA ALA A 633 6.10 32.78 7.16
C ALA A 633 7.52 33.37 7.25
N ASP A 634 8.53 32.51 7.41
CA ASP A 634 9.94 32.94 7.47
C ASP A 634 10.42 33.67 6.21
N VAL A 635 9.97 33.24 5.01
CA VAL A 635 10.30 33.94 3.75
C VAL A 635 9.67 35.33 3.77
N LEU A 636 8.40 35.45 4.16
CA LEU A 636 7.75 36.75 4.24
C LEU A 636 8.39 37.66 5.31
N GLN A 637 8.78 37.08 6.44
CA GLN A 637 9.40 37.81 7.54
C GLN A 637 10.75 38.39 7.15
N ILE A 638 11.61 37.62 6.47
CA ILE A 638 12.92 38.11 6.06
C ILE A 638 12.83 39.23 5.02
N GLU A 639 11.89 39.15 4.06
CA GLU A 639 11.67 40.25 3.09
C GLU A 639 11.17 41.52 3.79
N ASN A 640 10.30 41.38 4.80
CA ASN A 640 9.82 42.49 5.59
C ASN A 640 10.95 43.14 6.41
N ASN A 641 11.83 42.34 7.02
CA ASN A 641 12.99 42.85 7.75
C ASN A 641 13.95 43.63 6.81
N ILE A 642 14.23 43.09 5.61
CA ILE A 642 15.05 43.78 4.60
C ILE A 642 14.41 45.11 4.21
N SER A 643 13.12 45.11 3.86
CA SER A 643 12.39 46.32 3.46
C SER A 643 12.37 47.37 4.55
N ARG A 644 12.20 46.95 5.81
CA ARG A 644 12.21 47.84 6.98
C ARG A 644 13.57 48.51 7.16
N VAL A 645 14.67 47.75 7.10
CA VAL A 645 16.03 48.29 7.26
C VAL A 645 16.43 49.19 6.10
N LEU A 646 16.08 48.84 4.86
CA LEU A 646 16.31 49.71 3.69
C LEU A 646 15.62 51.06 3.83
N SER A 647 14.35 51.07 4.28
CA SER A 647 13.64 52.33 4.52
C SER A 647 14.32 53.20 5.59
N HIS A 648 14.94 52.60 6.61
CA HIS A 648 15.70 53.35 7.61
C HIS A 648 17.00 53.93 7.03
N LEU A 649 17.72 53.17 6.20
CA LEU A 649 18.94 53.65 5.53
C LEU A 649 18.65 54.80 4.57
N GLU A 650 17.59 54.71 3.77
CA GLU A 650 17.15 55.79 2.87
C GLU A 650 16.79 57.08 3.62
N GLN A 651 16.14 56.93 4.79
CA GLN A 651 15.85 58.08 5.66
C GLN A 651 17.12 58.71 6.24
N MET A 652 18.15 57.93 6.55
CA MET A 652 19.43 58.46 7.04
C MET A 652 20.24 59.17 5.97
N GLU A 653 20.13 58.77 4.70
CA GLU A 653 20.82 59.41 3.57
C GLU A 653 20.16 60.73 3.10
N THR A 654 18.93 61.00 3.55
CA THR A 654 18.15 62.19 3.18
C THR A 654 18.28 63.36 4.16
N PHE A 655 19.04 63.19 5.25
CA PHE A 655 19.45 64.25 6.20
C PHE A 655 20.95 64.54 6.10
#